data_AF-A0A810QDF0-F1
#
_entry.id   AF-A0A810QDF0-F1
#
_cell.length_a   1.000
_cell.length_b   1.000
_cell.length_c   1.000
_cell.angle_alpha   90.00
_cell.angle_beta   90.00
_cell.angle_gamma   90.00
#
_symmetry.space_group_name_H-M   'P 1'
#
loop_
_entity.id
_entity.type
_entity.pdbx_description
1 polymer ?
#
loop_
_entity_poly.entity_id
_entity_poly.type
_entity_poly.pdbx_seq_one_letter_code
_entity_poly.pdbx_strand_id
1 'polypeptide(L)'
;MAEKSFDALLYQALLEAGWQENRTAWEGTEEPAFSPQYLRWRTRLLADPFGWGKKQLRPLWAKALRTAACILLAASVTLGSLMAVSPTVRAAVLNWLREISGNLMTYTSSQPAKTNTLPSSWRITWLPEGWTLQHMYTDTWKYCGPHGKSHLTFACYTPGDNEITTNLDDVVDAEMAREHIQVGDTAADYYVSDRYQVLLWENEEGFLFMLRGDTFLDQESFLRIAESVAYYEGPDTTYTLEWVPENYKSFGQDDLVGAGQEQWTYHGVSLTWRYLTDGICGFTLPMDEPEEIPLGDGTAWYWAAEQLPSENEDPPEDFSATVGDVSVSVSVSGPDDTRTATLLWTDPETNTVFFLEGQLGQEDLVRMAESVVQTEAERDVLPSNWRITWLPEGWTLQHMTTNLWKYRGDSGSLMYACYAPGSTDLTTNVDDVSDADAVRESIQIQGHSADYYESEEYRVLLWENEEGFLFLLRGDSSLDRESLLSIAESIVYYDDPGIAYELDWAPSEYEPMYRDELVGAAQEEWTFQKTSLTWRYVIDPVCGFLLPDGEPEEVTLGDFTAQYWAAEEPFEAEDSGPTMINGEPVEGSGSSVTAGGVTITVSGDPDADQTSTLLWTDPGTNTTFLLEGALDRYDLMRMAASVAQTAPNPSPPSHHAALMEGTAGG
;
A
#
# COMPACT_ATOMS: atom_id res chain seq x y z
N MET A 1 -18.19 -20.87 70.41
CA MET A 1 -18.25 -22.13 69.64
C MET A 1 -18.22 -21.71 68.18
N ALA A 2 -17.18 -22.07 67.43
CA ALA A 2 -16.95 -21.58 66.08
C ALA A 2 -17.94 -22.23 65.09
N GLU A 3 -18.47 -21.48 64.11
CA GLU A 3 -19.42 -21.96 63.09
C GLU A 3 -19.03 -23.32 62.48
N LYS A 4 -17.72 -23.52 62.23
CA LYS A 4 -17.19 -24.80 61.71
C LYS A 4 -17.48 -26.02 62.59
N SER A 5 -17.60 -25.86 63.91
CA SER A 5 -17.96 -26.98 64.80
C SER A 5 -19.46 -27.28 64.75
N PHE A 6 -20.30 -26.28 64.47
CA PHE A 6 -21.74 -26.46 64.33
C PHE A 6 -22.09 -27.13 63.00
N ASP A 7 -21.48 -26.70 61.89
CA ASP A 7 -21.72 -27.33 60.58
C ASP A 7 -21.26 -28.80 60.55
N ALA A 8 -20.13 -29.10 61.20
CA ALA A 8 -19.66 -30.47 61.34
C ALA A 8 -20.64 -31.33 62.16
N LEU A 9 -21.18 -30.79 63.26
CA LEU A 9 -22.19 -31.47 64.08
C LEU A 9 -23.52 -31.64 63.33
N LEU A 10 -23.96 -30.63 62.58
CA LEU A 10 -25.18 -30.66 61.78
C LEU A 10 -25.07 -31.69 60.66
N TYR A 11 -23.93 -31.70 59.95
CA TYR A 11 -23.65 -32.67 58.90
C TYR A 11 -23.65 -34.11 59.46
N GLN A 12 -23.02 -34.31 60.62
CA GLN A 12 -22.97 -35.62 61.27
C GLN A 12 -24.36 -36.06 61.78
N ALA A 13 -25.15 -35.12 62.32
CA ALA A 13 -26.52 -35.39 62.74
C ALA A 13 -27.46 -35.72 61.58
N LEU A 14 -27.33 -35.04 60.44
CA LEU A 14 -28.12 -35.31 59.23
C LEU A 14 -27.74 -36.66 58.59
N LEU A 15 -26.46 -37.01 58.59
CA LEU A 15 -26.01 -38.34 58.15
C LEU A 15 -26.55 -39.45 59.05
N GLU A 16 -26.49 -39.28 60.37
CA GLU A 16 -27.02 -40.25 61.32
C GLU A 16 -28.55 -40.36 61.23
N ALA A 17 -29.24 -39.24 61.03
CA ALA A 17 -30.69 -39.22 60.81
C ALA A 17 -31.07 -39.94 59.51
N GLY A 18 -30.38 -39.67 58.40
CA GLY A 18 -30.60 -40.36 57.13
C GLY A 18 -30.26 -41.85 57.20
N TRP A 19 -29.24 -42.23 57.97
CA TRP A 19 -28.91 -43.63 58.25
C TRP A 19 -30.01 -44.33 59.05
N GLN A 20 -30.50 -43.71 60.12
CA GLN A 20 -31.60 -44.22 60.95
C GLN A 20 -32.91 -44.35 60.18
N GLU A 21 -33.26 -43.35 59.36
CA GLU A 21 -34.49 -43.31 58.56
C GLU A 21 -34.51 -44.41 57.50
N ASN A 22 -33.35 -44.71 56.90
CA ASN A 22 -33.22 -45.78 55.91
C ASN A 22 -32.92 -47.15 56.52
N ARG A 23 -32.58 -47.25 57.81
CA ARG A 23 -32.17 -48.49 58.46
C ARG A 23 -33.15 -49.65 58.24
N THR A 24 -34.44 -49.38 58.36
CA THR A 24 -35.50 -50.39 58.17
C THR A 24 -35.64 -50.87 56.72
N ALA A 25 -35.23 -50.06 55.74
CA ALA A 25 -35.23 -50.45 54.32
C ALA A 25 -34.01 -51.32 53.95
N TRP A 26 -32.95 -51.28 54.76
CA TRP A 26 -31.66 -51.94 54.48
C TRP A 26 -31.45 -53.20 55.32
N GLU A 27 -32.07 -53.31 56.50
CA GLU A 27 -31.95 -54.47 57.41
C GLU A 27 -32.56 -55.78 56.86
N GLY A 28 -33.26 -55.73 55.72
CA GLY A 28 -33.85 -56.91 55.05
C GLY A 28 -33.46 -57.09 53.58
N THR A 29 -32.58 -56.27 53.02
CA THR A 29 -32.15 -56.37 51.62
C THR A 29 -30.87 -57.19 51.51
N GLU A 30 -30.87 -58.23 50.68
CA GLU A 30 -29.65 -58.97 50.34
C GLU A 30 -28.62 -58.01 49.71
N GLU A 31 -27.34 -58.13 50.11
CA GLU A 31 -26.27 -57.34 49.50
C GLU A 31 -26.28 -57.57 47.98
N PRO A 32 -26.37 -56.50 47.16
CA PRO A 32 -26.30 -56.63 45.72
C PRO A 32 -25.01 -57.34 45.31
N ALA A 33 -25.07 -58.23 44.32
CA ALA A 33 -23.88 -58.83 43.73
C ALA A 33 -23.09 -57.77 42.95
N PHE A 34 -22.19 -57.06 43.64
CA PHE A 34 -21.36 -56.02 43.03
C PHE A 34 -20.32 -56.60 42.08
N SER A 35 -20.02 -55.87 41.00
CA SER A 35 -18.99 -56.30 40.06
C SER A 35 -17.60 -56.36 40.73
N PRO A 36 -16.70 -57.26 40.29
CA PRO A 36 -15.33 -57.31 40.79
C PRO A 36 -14.57 -55.99 40.64
N GLN A 37 -14.91 -55.18 39.63
CA GLN A 37 -14.35 -53.85 39.42
C GLN A 37 -14.80 -52.87 40.50
N TYR A 38 -16.10 -52.87 40.83
CA TYR A 38 -16.64 -52.03 41.89
C TYR A 38 -16.05 -52.39 43.26
N LEU A 39 -15.88 -53.69 43.56
CA LEU A 39 -15.26 -54.13 44.81
C LEU A 39 -13.80 -53.71 44.93
N ARG A 40 -13.03 -53.75 43.83
CA ARG A 40 -11.65 -53.23 43.77
C ARG A 40 -11.59 -51.71 43.92
N TRP A 41 -12.55 -50.99 43.34
CA TRP A 41 -12.66 -49.55 43.49
C TRP A 41 -13.02 -49.15 44.93
N ARG A 42 -14.03 -49.82 45.52
CA ARG A 42 -14.48 -49.62 46.90
C ARG A 42 -13.36 -49.91 47.90
N THR A 43 -12.62 -51.00 47.73
CA THR A 43 -11.47 -51.31 48.60
C THR A 43 -10.36 -50.27 48.50
N ARG A 44 -10.09 -49.70 47.32
CA ARG A 44 -9.12 -48.60 47.16
C ARG A 44 -9.61 -47.29 47.77
N LEU A 45 -10.89 -46.96 47.63
CA LEU A 45 -11.51 -45.77 48.22
C LEU A 45 -11.48 -45.84 49.76
N LEU A 46 -11.86 -46.98 50.32
CA LEU A 46 -11.90 -47.19 51.77
C LEU A 46 -10.50 -47.28 52.40
N ALA A 47 -9.48 -47.70 51.63
CA ALA A 47 -8.10 -47.75 52.10
C ALA A 47 -7.48 -46.36 52.32
N ASP A 48 -7.88 -45.34 51.53
CA ASP A 48 -7.42 -43.96 51.69
C ASP A 48 -8.48 -42.93 51.23
N PRO A 49 -9.51 -42.68 52.05
CA PRO A 49 -10.61 -41.79 51.69
C PRO A 49 -10.15 -40.33 51.53
N PHE A 50 -9.21 -39.90 52.37
CA PHE A 50 -8.72 -38.52 52.42
C PHE A 50 -7.68 -38.23 51.33
N GLY A 51 -6.83 -39.20 50.97
CA GLY A 51 -5.93 -39.09 49.83
C GLY A 51 -6.66 -39.12 48.49
N TRP A 52 -7.79 -39.83 48.41
CA TRP A 52 -8.69 -39.77 47.26
C TRP A 52 -9.34 -38.38 47.14
N GLY A 53 -9.89 -37.83 48.23
CA GLY A 53 -10.43 -36.47 48.26
C GLY A 53 -9.40 -35.38 47.90
N LYS A 54 -8.16 -35.50 48.40
CA LYS A 54 -7.04 -34.59 48.02
C LYS A 54 -6.64 -34.69 46.55
N LYS A 55 -6.83 -35.85 45.89
CA LYS A 55 -6.55 -36.01 44.45
C LYS A 55 -7.64 -35.38 43.58
N GLN A 56 -8.90 -35.37 44.02
CA GLN A 56 -9.99 -34.65 43.33
C GLN A 56 -9.93 -33.14 43.51
N LEU A 57 -9.33 -32.64 44.60
CA LEU A 57 -9.20 -31.21 44.90
C LEU A 57 -7.99 -30.50 44.24
N ARG A 58 -7.22 -31.17 43.37
CA ARG A 58 -6.13 -30.50 42.63
C ARG A 58 -6.74 -29.66 41.51
N PRO A 59 -6.56 -28.33 41.50
CA PRO A 59 -7.16 -27.48 40.48
C PRO A 59 -6.57 -27.78 39.11
N LEU A 60 -7.42 -28.22 38.19
CA LEU A 60 -7.04 -28.42 36.78
C LEU A 60 -6.58 -27.11 36.13
N TRP A 61 -7.02 -25.95 36.63
CA TRP A 61 -6.59 -24.63 36.15
C TRP A 61 -5.09 -24.37 36.36
N ALA A 62 -4.49 -24.85 37.45
CA ALA A 62 -3.05 -24.66 37.69
C ALA A 62 -2.19 -25.49 36.74
N LYS A 63 -2.70 -26.65 36.29
CA LYS A 63 -2.07 -27.43 35.22
C LYS A 63 -2.25 -26.71 33.89
N ALA A 64 -3.46 -26.29 33.55
CA ALA A 64 -3.74 -25.56 32.32
C ALA A 64 -2.89 -24.29 32.19
N LEU A 65 -2.75 -23.50 33.26
CA LEU A 65 -1.95 -22.28 33.26
C LEU A 65 -0.46 -22.56 33.09
N ARG A 66 0.06 -23.63 33.71
CA ARG A 66 1.45 -24.06 33.52
C ARG A 66 1.69 -24.59 32.11
N THR A 67 0.76 -25.35 31.55
CA THR A 67 0.88 -25.85 30.18
C THR A 67 0.82 -24.69 29.19
N ALA A 68 -0.09 -23.72 29.38
CA ALA A 68 -0.17 -22.51 28.58
C ALA A 68 1.12 -21.69 28.65
N ALA A 69 1.68 -21.49 29.85
CA ALA A 69 2.97 -20.80 30.01
C ALA A 69 4.12 -21.56 29.34
N CYS A 70 4.16 -22.89 29.42
CA CYS A 70 5.18 -23.69 28.73
C CYS A 70 5.01 -23.68 27.20
N ILE A 71 3.77 -23.67 26.70
CA ILE A 71 3.48 -23.54 25.26
C ILE A 71 3.89 -22.15 24.78
N LEU A 72 3.54 -21.09 25.50
CA LEU A 72 3.96 -19.73 25.18
C LEU A 72 5.48 -19.58 25.18
N LEU A 73 6.18 -20.15 26.17
CA LEU A 73 7.64 -20.13 26.19
C LEU A 73 8.26 -20.94 25.06
N ALA A 74 7.69 -22.12 24.75
CA ALA A 74 8.16 -22.92 23.62
C ALA A 74 7.94 -22.17 22.31
N ALA A 75 6.74 -21.60 22.11
CA ALA A 75 6.38 -20.80 20.95
C ALA A 75 7.26 -19.56 20.80
N SER A 76 7.56 -18.84 21.89
CA SER A 76 8.45 -17.67 21.87
C SER A 76 9.89 -18.05 21.55
N VAL A 77 10.35 -19.21 22.06
CA VAL A 77 11.70 -19.71 21.75
C VAL A 77 11.78 -20.19 20.31
N THR A 78 10.76 -20.90 19.81
CA THR A 78 10.72 -21.35 18.40
C THR A 78 10.61 -20.16 17.45
N LEU A 79 9.73 -19.19 17.74
CA LEU A 79 9.62 -17.96 16.97
C LEU A 79 10.93 -17.16 17.02
N GLY A 80 11.52 -16.98 18.20
CA GLY A 80 12.83 -16.32 18.33
C GLY A 80 13.95 -17.04 17.57
N SER A 81 13.93 -18.38 17.54
CA SER A 81 14.90 -19.15 16.75
C SER A 81 14.66 -19.07 15.24
N LEU A 82 13.39 -19.02 14.80
CA LEU A 82 13.04 -18.81 13.40
C LEU A 82 13.43 -17.39 12.95
N MET A 83 13.10 -16.38 13.76
CA MET A 83 13.53 -14.99 13.55
C MET A 83 15.05 -14.85 13.45
N ALA A 84 15.84 -15.68 14.15
CA ALA A 84 17.30 -15.60 14.08
C ALA A 84 17.90 -16.22 12.80
N VAL A 85 17.20 -17.15 12.14
CA VAL A 85 17.79 -18.01 11.09
C VAL A 85 17.10 -17.85 9.74
N SER A 86 15.84 -17.40 9.71
CA SER A 86 15.06 -17.21 8.49
C SER A 86 14.92 -15.70 8.16
N PRO A 87 15.39 -15.26 6.98
CA PRO A 87 15.11 -13.92 6.46
C PRO A 87 13.63 -13.73 6.11
N THR A 88 12.96 -14.77 5.58
CA THR A 88 11.54 -14.74 5.21
C THR A 88 10.62 -14.55 6.43
N VAL A 89 10.86 -15.26 7.54
CA VAL A 89 10.10 -15.06 8.78
C VAL A 89 10.36 -13.67 9.39
N ARG A 90 11.56 -13.09 9.20
CA ARG A 90 11.84 -11.71 9.63
C ARG A 90 11.06 -10.70 8.78
N ALA A 91 11.04 -10.87 7.45
CA ALA A 91 10.29 -10.02 6.55
C ALA A 91 8.76 -10.16 6.70
N ALA A 92 8.27 -11.34 7.12
CA ALA A 92 6.84 -11.57 7.37
C ALA A 92 6.34 -11.06 8.75
N VAL A 93 7.23 -10.81 9.70
CA VAL A 93 6.88 -10.36 11.07
C VAL A 93 7.22 -8.89 11.31
N LEU A 94 8.23 -8.35 10.63
CA LEU A 94 8.64 -6.95 10.72
C LEU A 94 8.21 -6.24 9.44
N ASN A 95 7.59 -5.07 9.57
CA ASN A 95 7.31 -4.21 8.41
C ASN A 95 8.63 -3.79 7.73
N TRP A 96 9.66 -3.49 8.53
CA TRP A 96 10.99 -3.16 8.03
C TRP A 96 12.06 -4.14 8.53
N LEU A 97 12.77 -4.74 7.58
CA LEU A 97 13.98 -5.52 7.85
C LEU A 97 15.20 -4.61 7.80
N ARG A 98 15.93 -4.55 8.91
CA ARG A 98 17.17 -3.80 9.02
C ARG A 98 18.39 -4.69 8.77
N GLU A 99 19.21 -4.29 7.82
CA GLU A 99 20.56 -4.82 7.58
C GLU A 99 21.60 -3.73 7.84
N ILE A 100 22.67 -4.05 8.56
CA ILE A 100 23.79 -3.13 8.81
C ILE A 100 25.05 -3.77 8.24
N SER A 101 25.70 -3.05 7.32
CA SER A 101 26.94 -3.47 6.68
C SER A 101 27.99 -2.36 6.81
N GLY A 102 28.86 -2.52 7.82
CA GLY A 102 29.83 -1.49 8.17
C GLY A 102 29.13 -0.20 8.59
N ASN A 103 29.32 0.88 7.83
CA ASN A 103 28.75 2.19 8.13
C ASN A 103 27.40 2.45 7.45
N LEU A 104 26.88 1.47 6.74
CA LEU A 104 25.61 1.52 6.00
C LEU A 104 24.51 0.86 6.82
N MET A 105 23.35 1.50 6.91
CA MET A 105 22.13 0.96 7.47
C MET A 105 21.08 0.93 6.36
N THR A 106 20.65 -0.27 5.99
CA THR A 106 19.63 -0.52 4.98
C THR A 106 18.38 -1.04 5.65
N TYR A 107 17.25 -0.40 5.37
CA TYR A 107 15.93 -0.81 5.81
C TYR A 107 15.15 -1.21 4.56
N THR A 108 14.71 -2.46 4.51
CA THR A 108 13.94 -3.00 3.39
C THR A 108 12.58 -3.42 3.92
N SER A 109 11.53 -2.93 3.29
CA SER A 109 10.20 -3.48 3.44
C SER A 109 9.93 -4.42 2.27
N SER A 110 9.11 -5.43 2.51
CA SER A 110 8.46 -6.22 1.45
C SER A 110 6.97 -6.43 1.79
N GLN A 111 6.49 -5.80 2.87
CA GLN A 111 5.09 -5.82 3.24
C GLN A 111 4.35 -4.69 2.54
N PRO A 112 3.14 -4.92 2.01
CA PRO A 112 2.32 -3.85 1.46
C PRO A 112 1.97 -2.84 2.55
N ALA A 113 1.77 -1.59 2.16
CA ALA A 113 1.34 -0.54 3.08
C ALA A 113 0.00 -0.89 3.74
N LYS A 114 -0.15 -0.66 5.05
CA LYS A 114 -1.42 -0.88 5.75
C LYS A 114 -2.44 0.22 5.48
N THR A 115 -2.00 1.35 4.92
CA THR A 115 -2.82 2.52 4.57
C THR A 115 -2.23 3.12 3.28
N ASN A 116 -3.06 3.73 2.41
CA ASN A 116 -2.54 4.51 1.28
C ASN A 116 -2.36 5.99 1.65
N THR A 117 -2.12 6.26 2.93
CA THR A 117 -1.66 7.57 3.36
C THR A 117 -0.36 7.90 2.62
N LEU A 118 -0.31 9.04 1.93
CA LEU A 118 0.92 9.46 1.28
C LEU A 118 1.98 9.81 2.34
N PRO A 119 3.28 9.52 2.11
CA PRO A 119 4.36 9.97 2.98
C PRO A 119 4.28 11.46 3.35
N SER A 120 3.87 12.29 2.38
CA SER A 120 3.70 13.75 2.49
C SER A 120 2.61 14.17 3.48
N SER A 121 1.72 13.25 3.89
CA SER A 121 0.69 13.49 4.91
C SER A 121 1.29 13.57 6.32
N TRP A 122 2.48 13.04 6.55
CA TRP A 122 3.16 13.11 7.84
C TRP A 122 4.07 14.33 7.89
N ARG A 123 3.87 15.20 8.89
CA ARG A 123 4.64 16.44 9.05
C ARG A 123 5.20 16.57 10.46
N ILE A 124 6.37 17.20 10.57
CA ILE A 124 6.85 17.72 11.85
C ILE A 124 5.91 18.86 12.28
N THR A 125 5.43 18.84 13.52
CA THR A 125 4.56 19.91 14.06
C THR A 125 5.28 20.87 15.01
N TRP A 126 6.55 20.60 15.34
CA TRP A 126 7.36 21.47 16.19
C TRP A 126 8.83 21.53 15.73
N LEU A 127 9.36 22.75 15.65
CA LEU A 127 10.78 23.03 15.47
C LEU A 127 11.24 24.05 16.52
N PRO A 128 12.54 24.06 16.90
CA PRO A 128 13.11 25.15 17.66
C PRO A 128 12.98 26.49 16.94
N GLU A 129 13.05 27.59 17.69
CA GLU A 129 12.96 28.93 17.10
C GLU A 129 14.11 29.19 16.10
N GLY A 130 13.77 29.82 14.97
CA GLY A 130 14.73 30.23 13.94
C GLY A 130 15.09 29.18 12.90
N TRP A 131 14.39 28.03 12.88
CA TRP A 131 14.44 27.08 11.77
C TRP A 131 13.54 27.52 10.62
N THR A 132 13.95 27.22 9.39
CA THR A 132 13.23 27.55 8.15
C THR A 132 13.21 26.36 7.20
N LEU A 133 12.22 26.28 6.31
CA LEU A 133 12.11 25.23 5.31
C LEU A 133 12.97 25.55 4.08
N GLN A 134 13.79 24.62 3.63
CA GLN A 134 14.69 24.80 2.50
C GLN A 134 14.17 24.08 1.23
N HIS A 135 13.81 22.80 1.34
CA HIS A 135 13.29 21.99 0.24
C HIS A 135 12.21 21.05 0.75
N MET A 136 11.25 20.74 -0.12
CA MET A 136 10.22 19.72 0.09
C MET A 136 10.18 18.83 -1.14
N TYR A 137 10.02 17.54 -0.91
CA TYR A 137 9.85 16.48 -1.90
C TYR A 137 8.80 15.52 -1.35
N THR A 138 8.21 14.68 -2.21
CA THR A 138 7.13 13.74 -1.84
C THR A 138 7.34 13.00 -0.52
N ASP A 139 8.56 12.55 -0.24
CA ASP A 139 8.91 11.76 0.95
C ASP A 139 9.86 12.48 1.92
N THR A 140 10.40 13.64 1.56
CA THR A 140 11.55 14.25 2.24
C THR A 140 11.43 15.76 2.37
N TRP A 141 11.62 16.25 3.60
CA TRP A 141 11.58 17.67 3.96
C TRP A 141 12.93 18.09 4.54
N LYS A 142 13.52 19.15 4.00
CA LYS A 142 14.83 19.68 4.42
C LYS A 142 14.67 21.04 5.05
N TYR A 143 15.17 21.19 6.26
CA TYR A 143 15.13 22.42 7.05
C TYR A 143 16.54 22.94 7.30
N CYS A 144 16.63 24.25 7.45
CA CYS A 144 17.84 24.95 7.81
C CYS A 144 17.68 25.61 9.18
N GLY A 145 18.66 25.44 10.04
CA GLY A 145 18.70 26.03 11.36
C GLY A 145 19.16 27.49 11.34
N PRO A 146 19.13 28.15 12.51
CA PRO A 146 19.47 29.57 12.62
C PRO A 146 20.82 29.92 11.98
N HIS A 147 20.82 30.98 11.17
CA HIS A 147 22.00 31.49 10.44
C HIS A 147 22.63 30.54 9.41
N GLY A 148 21.90 29.54 8.91
CA GLY A 148 22.41 28.64 7.87
C GLY A 148 23.44 27.62 8.36
N LYS A 149 23.54 27.42 9.68
CA LYS A 149 24.64 26.66 10.31
C LYS A 149 24.28 25.22 10.67
N SER A 150 23.02 24.85 10.50
CA SER A 150 22.55 23.51 10.81
C SER A 150 21.53 23.05 9.78
N HIS A 151 21.51 21.76 9.52
CA HIS A 151 20.57 21.11 8.61
C HIS A 151 19.81 20.01 9.35
N LEU A 152 18.57 19.83 8.94
CA LEU A 152 17.70 18.75 9.38
C LEU A 152 16.94 18.22 8.17
N THR A 153 16.95 16.91 8.01
CA THR A 153 16.16 16.19 7.03
C THR A 153 15.17 15.32 7.79
N PHE A 154 13.89 15.50 7.49
CA PHE A 154 12.83 14.56 7.85
C PHE A 154 12.44 13.80 6.60
N ALA A 155 12.32 12.48 6.70
CA ALA A 155 11.80 11.65 5.63
C ALA A 155 10.80 10.64 6.18
N CYS A 156 9.85 10.28 5.34
CA CYS A 156 8.78 9.33 5.63
C CYS A 156 8.71 8.33 4.49
N TYR A 157 8.71 7.04 4.80
CA TYR A 157 8.71 5.98 3.80
C TYR A 157 7.55 5.02 4.04
N THR A 158 6.79 4.74 2.99
CA THR A 158 5.73 3.73 3.01
C THR A 158 6.34 2.33 3.11
N PRO A 159 5.71 1.40 3.86
CA PRO A 159 5.98 -0.02 3.67
C PRO A 159 5.58 -0.43 2.24
N GLY A 160 6.41 -1.23 1.58
CA GLY A 160 6.20 -1.76 0.24
C GLY A 160 7.49 -2.41 -0.25
N ASP A 161 7.66 -2.62 -1.57
CA ASP A 161 8.96 -2.92 -2.20
C ASP A 161 9.88 -1.69 -2.18
N ASN A 162 10.18 -1.21 -0.97
CA ASN A 162 11.01 -0.04 -0.71
C ASN A 162 12.29 -0.45 0.02
N GLU A 163 13.40 0.08 -0.44
CA GLU A 163 14.71 -0.02 0.21
C GLU A 163 15.23 1.39 0.49
N ILE A 164 15.47 1.69 1.77
CA ILE A 164 16.13 2.92 2.19
C ILE A 164 17.49 2.58 2.74
N THR A 165 18.49 3.26 2.18
CA THR A 165 19.86 3.14 2.63
C THR A 165 20.35 4.49 3.15
N THR A 166 20.79 4.51 4.40
CA THR A 166 21.43 5.67 5.05
C THR A 166 22.75 5.25 5.68
N ASN A 167 23.59 6.20 6.09
CA ASN A 167 24.95 5.89 6.50
C ASN A 167 25.51 6.83 7.59
N LEU A 168 26.56 6.36 8.27
CA LEU A 168 27.38 7.13 9.21
C LEU A 168 28.82 7.26 8.69
N ASP A 169 29.16 8.32 7.95
CA ASP A 169 30.44 8.48 7.25
C ASP A 169 31.67 8.27 8.16
N ASP A 170 31.59 8.73 9.41
CA ASP A 170 32.71 8.76 10.35
C ASP A 170 32.73 7.56 11.33
N VAL A 171 31.84 6.58 11.16
CA VAL A 171 31.71 5.39 12.02
C VAL A 171 32.07 4.14 11.23
N VAL A 172 32.93 3.26 11.77
CA VAL A 172 33.36 2.03 11.07
C VAL A 172 32.25 0.96 11.06
N ASP A 173 31.44 0.92 12.12
CA ASP A 173 30.35 -0.04 12.30
C ASP A 173 29.15 0.67 12.95
N ALA A 174 28.09 0.90 12.17
CA ALA A 174 26.90 1.60 12.61
C ALA A 174 26.16 0.85 13.73
N GLU A 175 26.29 -0.48 13.82
CA GLU A 175 25.69 -1.26 14.90
C GLU A 175 26.33 -0.91 16.25
N MET A 176 27.62 -0.57 16.27
CA MET A 176 28.31 -0.14 17.50
C MET A 176 27.92 1.28 17.95
N ALA A 177 27.45 2.11 17.03
CA ALA A 177 26.99 3.48 17.31
C ALA A 177 25.49 3.55 17.63
N ARG A 178 24.77 2.42 17.59
CA ARG A 178 23.32 2.38 17.80
C ARG A 178 22.97 2.42 19.29
N GLU A 179 22.10 3.34 19.64
CA GLU A 179 21.40 3.40 20.92
C GLU A 179 19.91 3.12 20.71
N HIS A 180 19.34 2.29 21.60
CA HIS A 180 17.91 2.02 21.62
C HIS A 180 17.21 3.08 22.46
N ILE A 181 16.38 3.91 21.84
CA ILE A 181 15.61 4.94 22.53
C ILE A 181 14.11 4.81 22.20
N GLN A 182 13.31 5.76 22.69
CA GLN A 182 11.88 5.82 22.41
C GLN A 182 11.55 7.17 21.78
N VAL A 183 10.62 7.16 20.82
CA VAL A 183 9.92 8.35 20.32
C VAL A 183 8.46 8.18 20.73
N GLY A 184 8.05 8.92 21.76
CA GLY A 184 6.77 8.64 22.43
C GLY A 184 6.75 7.22 23.01
N ASP A 185 5.81 6.39 22.56
CA ASP A 185 5.67 4.97 22.97
C ASP A 185 6.31 3.99 21.97
N THR A 186 6.96 4.50 20.92
CA THR A 186 7.54 3.71 19.82
C THR A 186 9.03 3.51 20.01
N ALA A 187 9.51 2.28 19.78
CA ALA A 187 10.94 1.96 19.78
C ALA A 187 11.65 2.56 18.55
N ALA A 188 12.81 3.18 18.80
CA ALA A 188 13.57 3.87 17.77
C ALA A 188 15.06 3.50 17.83
N ASP A 189 15.68 3.44 16.66
CA ASP A 189 17.12 3.27 16.50
C ASP A 189 17.77 4.65 16.35
N TYR A 190 18.58 5.02 17.34
CA TYR A 190 19.32 6.28 17.35
C TYR A 190 20.79 6.03 17.06
N TYR A 191 21.34 6.82 16.15
CA TYR A 191 22.72 6.73 15.71
C TYR A 191 23.36 8.10 15.81
N VAL A 192 24.59 8.15 16.32
CA VAL A 192 25.35 9.40 16.45
C VAL A 192 26.72 9.24 15.80
N SER A 193 27.07 10.20 14.95
CA SER A 193 28.43 10.42 14.45
C SER A 193 29.00 11.72 15.03
N ASP A 194 30.23 12.08 14.66
CA ASP A 194 30.83 13.36 15.09
C ASP A 194 30.09 14.58 14.49
N ARG A 195 29.50 14.43 13.30
CA ARG A 195 28.93 15.54 12.51
C ARG A 195 27.40 15.58 12.52
N TYR A 196 26.76 14.43 12.51
CA TYR A 196 25.31 14.32 12.44
C TYR A 196 24.77 13.13 13.25
N GLN A 197 23.49 13.19 13.54
CA GLN A 197 22.71 12.19 14.26
C GLN A 197 21.54 11.74 13.37
N VAL A 198 21.16 10.47 13.50
CA VAL A 198 20.07 9.85 12.75
C VAL A 198 19.16 9.11 13.71
N LEU A 199 17.86 9.26 13.54
CA LEU A 199 16.84 8.56 14.29
C LEU A 199 15.89 7.89 13.31
N LEU A 200 15.67 6.58 13.45
CA LEU A 200 14.70 5.83 12.67
C LEU A 200 13.68 5.17 13.58
N TRP A 201 12.40 5.32 13.26
CA TRP A 201 11.31 4.68 14.00
C TRP A 201 10.12 4.40 13.09
N GLU A 202 9.35 3.40 13.46
CA GLU A 202 8.22 2.90 12.68
C GLU A 202 6.90 3.20 13.40
N ASN A 203 5.90 3.75 12.72
CA ASN A 203 4.58 3.96 13.33
C ASN A 203 3.71 2.68 13.29
N GLU A 204 2.52 2.74 13.89
CA GLU A 204 1.60 1.59 13.94
C GLU A 204 1.10 1.17 12.54
N GLU A 205 1.03 2.11 11.61
CA GLU A 205 0.67 1.92 10.20
C GLU A 205 1.83 1.31 9.36
N GLY A 206 3.03 1.23 9.92
CA GLY A 206 4.23 0.65 9.30
C GLY A 206 5.12 1.65 8.55
N PHE A 207 4.81 2.95 8.53
CA PHE A 207 5.69 3.96 7.93
C PHE A 207 7.00 4.04 8.70
N LEU A 208 8.11 4.03 7.97
CA LEU A 208 9.42 4.31 8.52
C LEU A 208 9.70 5.80 8.44
N PHE A 209 9.83 6.43 9.59
CA PHE A 209 10.30 7.79 9.70
C PHE A 209 11.81 7.83 9.90
N MET A 210 12.47 8.72 9.19
CA MET A 210 13.88 9.05 9.38
C MET A 210 14.01 10.54 9.72
N LEU A 211 14.66 10.83 10.84
CA LEU A 211 15.13 12.17 11.14
C LEU A 211 16.66 12.16 11.10
N ARG A 212 17.27 13.06 10.34
CA ARG A 212 18.72 13.25 10.26
C ARG A 212 19.04 14.71 10.51
N GLY A 213 19.90 15.02 11.46
CA GLY A 213 20.27 16.40 11.73
C GLY A 213 21.72 16.54 12.19
N ASP A 214 22.26 17.74 12.15
CA ASP A 214 23.61 17.98 12.67
C ASP A 214 23.68 17.79 14.18
N THR A 215 24.85 17.45 14.70
CA THR A 215 25.10 17.29 16.15
C THR A 215 25.09 18.61 16.92
N PHE A 216 24.98 19.76 16.24
CA PHE A 216 24.74 21.06 16.87
C PHE A 216 23.34 21.17 17.49
N LEU A 217 22.38 20.40 16.99
CA LEU A 217 21.07 20.25 17.61
C LEU A 217 21.19 19.26 18.77
N ASP A 218 20.86 19.69 19.98
CA ASP A 218 20.96 18.81 21.14
C ASP A 218 19.96 17.65 21.05
N GLN A 219 20.28 16.52 21.70
CA GLN A 219 19.47 15.30 21.64
C GLN A 219 18.04 15.50 22.15
N GLU A 220 17.81 16.37 23.15
CA GLU A 220 16.46 16.63 23.69
C GLU A 220 15.60 17.36 22.65
N SER A 221 16.14 18.39 22.01
CA SER A 221 15.49 19.08 20.90
C SER A 221 15.27 18.15 19.69
N PHE A 222 16.26 17.33 19.34
CA PHE A 222 16.16 16.38 18.23
C PHE A 222 15.06 15.33 18.45
N LEU A 223 14.97 14.79 19.67
CA LEU A 223 13.90 13.87 20.05
C LEU A 223 12.53 14.53 20.04
N ARG A 224 12.43 15.75 20.57
CA ARG A 224 11.18 16.50 20.59
C ARG A 224 10.65 16.79 19.18
N ILE A 225 11.53 16.99 18.20
CA ILE A 225 11.12 17.11 16.79
C ILE A 225 10.51 15.81 16.29
N ALA A 226 11.17 14.67 16.55
CA ALA A 226 10.65 13.35 16.16
C ALA A 226 9.30 13.03 16.81
N GLU A 227 9.14 13.35 18.09
CA GLU A 227 7.87 13.19 18.83
C GLU A 227 6.75 14.10 18.32
N SER A 228 7.08 15.16 17.58
CA SER A 228 6.11 16.09 17.02
C SER A 228 5.59 15.66 15.64
N VAL A 229 6.12 14.57 15.06
CA VAL A 229 5.65 14.07 13.78
C VAL A 229 4.19 13.62 13.92
N ALA A 230 3.32 14.19 13.12
CA ALA A 230 1.88 13.93 13.15
C ALA A 230 1.28 13.96 11.74
N TYR A 231 0.11 13.35 11.61
CA TYR A 231 -0.69 13.42 10.40
C TYR A 231 -1.20 14.86 10.17
N TYR A 232 -1.13 15.35 8.94
CA TYR A 232 -1.60 16.66 8.55
C TYR A 232 -3.12 16.64 8.33
N GLU A 233 -3.86 17.30 9.21
CA GLU A 233 -5.33 17.40 9.14
C GLU A 233 -5.83 18.69 8.43
N GLY A 234 -4.91 19.44 7.80
CA GLY A 234 -5.25 20.70 7.14
C GLY A 234 -5.90 20.49 5.76
N PRO A 235 -6.27 21.59 5.08
CA PRO A 235 -6.90 21.50 3.77
C PRO A 235 -5.92 20.97 2.73
N ASP A 236 -6.36 20.00 1.95
CA ASP A 236 -5.63 19.52 0.77
C ASP A 236 -5.91 20.47 -0.40
N THR A 237 -5.32 21.66 -0.32
CA THR A 237 -5.45 22.70 -1.33
C THR A 237 -4.20 22.75 -2.18
N THR A 238 -4.42 22.61 -3.49
CA THR A 238 -3.37 22.70 -4.50
C THR A 238 -3.43 24.07 -5.17
N TYR A 239 -2.29 24.54 -5.62
CA TYR A 239 -2.19 25.75 -6.42
C TYR A 239 -1.52 25.41 -7.74
N THR A 240 -1.77 26.18 -8.79
CA THR A 240 -1.02 26.11 -10.06
C THR A 240 -0.64 27.51 -10.56
N LEU A 241 0.39 27.60 -11.40
CA LEU A 241 0.75 28.82 -12.12
C LEU A 241 0.16 28.80 -13.53
N GLU A 242 -0.78 29.70 -13.83
CA GLU A 242 -1.35 29.81 -15.19
C GLU A 242 -0.37 30.43 -16.20
N TRP A 243 0.72 31.04 -15.72
CA TRP A 243 1.73 31.64 -16.58
C TRP A 243 3.15 31.43 -16.05
N VAL A 244 4.00 30.88 -16.91
CA VAL A 244 5.45 30.76 -16.77
C VAL A 244 6.09 31.28 -18.08
N PRO A 245 7.28 31.90 -18.06
CA PRO A 245 7.92 32.37 -19.29
C PRO A 245 8.17 31.21 -20.29
N GLU A 246 7.80 31.41 -21.57
CA GLU A 246 7.78 30.36 -22.63
C GLU A 246 9.08 29.56 -22.81
N ASN A 247 10.20 30.16 -22.41
CA ASN A 247 11.53 29.57 -22.55
C ASN A 247 11.85 28.50 -21.49
N TYR A 248 11.15 28.54 -20.35
CA TYR A 248 11.35 27.62 -19.23
C TYR A 248 10.56 26.34 -19.46
N LYS A 249 11.24 25.20 -19.32
CA LYS A 249 10.63 23.87 -19.43
C LYS A 249 10.58 23.22 -18.06
N SER A 250 9.41 22.67 -17.71
CA SER A 250 9.24 21.91 -16.47
C SER A 250 10.13 20.66 -16.52
N PHE A 251 10.77 20.34 -15.39
CA PHE A 251 11.56 19.12 -15.25
C PHE A 251 11.34 18.41 -13.91
N GLY A 252 10.61 19.01 -12.97
CA GLY A 252 10.28 18.41 -11.68
C GLY A 252 9.06 19.06 -11.06
N GLN A 253 8.19 18.24 -10.50
CA GLN A 253 6.99 18.62 -9.76
C GLN A 253 6.83 17.65 -8.59
N ASP A 254 6.62 18.19 -7.40
CA ASP A 254 6.32 17.47 -6.17
C ASP A 254 5.00 18.04 -5.63
N ASP A 255 3.92 17.25 -5.75
CA ASP A 255 2.62 17.58 -5.15
C ASP A 255 2.52 16.90 -3.78
N LEU A 256 2.32 17.70 -2.73
CA LEU A 256 2.21 17.25 -1.36
C LEU A 256 0.86 17.67 -0.78
N VAL A 257 0.33 16.92 0.18
CA VAL A 257 -0.94 17.29 0.84
C VAL A 257 -0.75 18.66 1.52
N GLY A 258 -1.39 19.72 1.01
CA GLY A 258 -1.28 21.10 1.49
C GLY A 258 0.09 21.78 1.30
N ALA A 259 0.92 21.33 0.35
CA ALA A 259 2.18 21.97 -0.05
C ALA A 259 2.58 21.54 -1.46
N GLY A 260 3.45 22.30 -2.14
CA GLY A 260 3.90 21.88 -3.46
C GLY A 260 5.17 22.57 -3.89
N GLN A 261 5.86 21.94 -4.84
CA GLN A 261 7.07 22.46 -5.45
C GLN A 261 7.09 22.13 -6.94
N GLU A 262 7.42 23.11 -7.77
CA GLU A 262 7.65 22.92 -9.20
C GLU A 262 8.98 23.55 -9.60
N GLN A 263 9.64 22.93 -10.57
CA GLN A 263 10.95 23.35 -11.06
C GLN A 263 11.00 23.36 -12.58
N TRP A 264 11.52 24.46 -13.12
CA TRP A 264 11.77 24.64 -14.54
C TRP A 264 13.24 24.97 -14.79
N THR A 265 13.69 24.66 -16.00
CA THR A 265 15.04 24.97 -16.45
C THR A 265 15.03 25.67 -17.80
N TYR A 266 15.98 26.59 -17.97
CA TYR A 266 16.28 27.25 -19.23
C TYR A 266 17.79 27.56 -19.30
N HIS A 267 18.50 27.00 -20.28
CA HIS A 267 19.95 27.18 -20.46
C HIS A 267 20.79 27.00 -19.18
N GLY A 268 20.47 25.97 -18.37
CA GLY A 268 21.19 25.67 -17.13
C GLY A 268 20.80 26.54 -15.92
N VAL A 269 19.86 27.47 -16.10
CA VAL A 269 19.27 28.28 -15.03
C VAL A 269 18.00 27.61 -14.52
N SER A 270 17.89 27.44 -13.20
CA SER A 270 16.69 26.93 -12.55
C SER A 270 15.72 28.06 -12.14
N LEU A 271 14.44 27.76 -12.25
CA LEU A 271 13.33 28.49 -11.67
C LEU A 271 12.60 27.52 -10.74
N THR A 272 12.33 27.93 -9.52
CA THR A 272 11.65 27.13 -8.51
C THR A 272 10.45 27.90 -7.99
N TRP A 273 9.31 27.24 -7.94
CA TRP A 273 8.10 27.71 -7.30
C TRP A 273 7.71 26.75 -6.18
N ARG A 274 7.27 27.30 -5.05
CA ARG A 274 6.84 26.55 -3.87
C ARG A 274 5.65 27.22 -3.20
N TYR A 275 4.80 26.40 -2.59
CA TYR A 275 3.78 26.88 -1.65
C TYR A 275 3.69 25.96 -0.43
N LEU A 276 3.28 26.54 0.70
CA LEU A 276 3.10 25.81 1.95
C LEU A 276 1.90 26.36 2.71
N THR A 277 0.90 25.51 2.93
CA THR A 277 -0.30 25.83 3.72
C THR A 277 -0.10 25.40 5.17
N ASP A 278 -0.43 26.28 6.11
CA ASP A 278 -0.31 26.05 7.56
C ASP A 278 1.06 25.52 7.99
N GLY A 279 2.12 26.06 7.39
CA GLY A 279 3.50 25.68 7.71
C GLY A 279 3.91 26.05 9.14
N ILE A 280 4.66 25.16 9.80
CA ILE A 280 5.22 25.41 11.14
C ILE A 280 6.37 26.42 11.16
N CYS A 281 6.96 26.68 9.99
CA CYS A 281 8.01 27.66 9.77
C CYS A 281 7.89 28.24 8.35
N GLY A 282 8.46 29.42 8.12
CA GLY A 282 8.58 30.00 6.78
C GLY A 282 9.68 29.36 5.94
N PHE A 283 9.72 29.71 4.66
CA PHE A 283 10.82 29.34 3.76
C PHE A 283 12.14 30.01 4.17
N THR A 284 13.25 29.40 3.80
CA THR A 284 14.59 29.96 4.00
C THR A 284 14.76 31.16 3.07
N LEU A 285 15.00 32.33 3.65
CA LEU A 285 15.09 33.60 2.92
C LEU A 285 16.53 34.06 2.75
N PRO A 286 16.83 34.85 1.70
CA PRO A 286 18.11 35.54 1.58
C PRO A 286 18.41 36.45 2.78
N MET A 287 19.70 36.65 3.10
CA MET A 287 20.13 37.42 4.28
C MET A 287 19.92 38.94 4.15
N ASP A 288 19.79 39.49 2.95
CA ASP A 288 19.64 40.93 2.75
C ASP A 288 18.22 41.42 3.03
N GLU A 289 18.09 42.74 3.20
CA GLU A 289 16.77 43.36 3.39
C GLU A 289 15.93 43.22 2.11
N PRO A 290 14.68 42.72 2.21
CA PRO A 290 13.75 42.72 1.08
C PRO A 290 13.27 44.13 0.75
N GLU A 291 12.87 44.31 -0.51
CA GLU A 291 11.98 45.38 -0.93
C GLU A 291 10.53 44.95 -0.75
N GLU A 292 9.71 45.81 -0.14
CA GLU A 292 8.27 45.62 -0.04
C GLU A 292 7.60 46.14 -1.32
N ILE A 293 6.91 45.26 -2.04
CA ILE A 293 6.29 45.58 -3.34
C ILE A 293 4.79 45.23 -3.35
N PRO A 294 3.94 45.96 -4.08
CA PRO A 294 2.53 45.60 -4.22
C PRO A 294 2.36 44.34 -5.07
N LEU A 295 1.42 43.48 -4.68
CA LEU A 295 1.02 42.28 -5.43
C LEU A 295 -0.51 42.11 -5.31
N GLY A 296 -1.24 42.41 -6.39
CA GLY A 296 -2.70 42.48 -6.34
C GLY A 296 -3.20 43.47 -5.27
N ASP A 297 -4.07 43.00 -4.37
CA ASP A 297 -4.57 43.75 -3.20
C ASP A 297 -3.68 43.58 -1.94
N GLY A 298 -2.59 42.80 -2.05
CA GLY A 298 -1.67 42.46 -0.97
C GLY A 298 -0.26 43.02 -1.15
N THR A 299 0.66 42.46 -0.36
CA THR A 299 2.08 42.84 -0.33
C THR A 299 2.95 41.60 -0.55
N ALA A 300 4.00 41.75 -1.34
CA ALA A 300 5.06 40.76 -1.49
C ALA A 300 6.41 41.32 -1.05
N TRP A 301 7.32 40.43 -0.65
CA TRP A 301 8.70 40.73 -0.32
C TRP A 301 9.61 40.24 -1.43
N TYR A 302 10.37 41.16 -2.01
CA TYR A 302 11.23 40.93 -3.15
C TYR A 302 12.71 41.06 -2.78
N TRP A 303 13.52 40.12 -3.22
CA TRP A 303 14.97 40.20 -3.15
C TRP A 303 15.53 40.17 -4.57
N ALA A 304 16.29 41.20 -4.94
CA ALA A 304 16.88 41.30 -6.27
C ALA A 304 18.03 40.30 -6.46
N ALA A 305 18.15 39.77 -7.69
CA ALA A 305 19.32 39.01 -8.12
C ALA A 305 20.57 39.91 -8.13
N GLU A 306 21.74 39.33 -7.86
CA GLU A 306 23.01 40.07 -7.92
C GLU A 306 23.40 40.42 -9.37
N GLN A 307 23.14 39.50 -10.30
CA GLN A 307 23.29 39.68 -11.75
C GLN A 307 22.17 38.93 -12.46
N LEU A 308 21.51 39.60 -13.41
CA LEU A 308 20.65 38.93 -14.38
C LEU A 308 21.53 38.34 -15.50
N PRO A 309 21.18 37.16 -16.04
CA PRO A 309 21.89 36.60 -17.18
C PRO A 309 21.88 37.61 -18.33
N SER A 310 23.03 37.83 -18.96
CA SER A 310 23.08 38.73 -20.10
C SER A 310 22.38 38.06 -21.29
N GLU A 311 21.52 38.79 -22.02
CA GLU A 311 20.84 38.27 -23.22
C GLU A 311 21.80 37.77 -24.33
N ASN A 312 23.13 37.94 -24.16
CA ASN A 312 24.14 37.68 -25.19
C ASN A 312 25.29 36.76 -24.74
N GLU A 313 25.20 36.11 -23.58
CA GLU A 313 26.21 35.13 -23.17
C GLU A 313 25.85 33.73 -23.70
N ASP A 314 26.79 33.13 -24.42
CA ASP A 314 26.68 31.74 -24.85
C ASP A 314 26.54 30.84 -23.61
N PRO A 315 25.64 29.84 -23.66
CA PRO A 315 25.36 28.99 -22.50
C PRO A 315 26.62 28.25 -22.03
N PRO A 316 26.73 27.92 -20.73
CA PRO A 316 27.72 26.95 -20.28
C PRO A 316 27.51 25.63 -21.05
N GLU A 317 28.61 25.00 -21.50
CA GLU A 317 28.52 23.73 -22.23
C GLU A 317 27.83 22.67 -21.35
N ASP A 318 26.62 22.24 -21.76
CA ASP A 318 25.95 21.08 -21.17
C ASP A 318 26.88 19.87 -21.27
N PHE A 319 27.23 19.28 -20.13
CA PHE A 319 27.89 17.98 -20.12
C PHE A 319 26.83 16.91 -20.42
N SER A 320 26.70 16.56 -21.70
CA SER A 320 26.01 15.34 -22.10
C SER A 320 26.98 14.16 -22.03
N ALA A 321 26.71 13.18 -21.18
CA ALA A 321 27.39 11.89 -21.24
C ALA A 321 26.46 10.87 -21.90
N THR A 322 26.97 10.16 -22.89
CA THR A 322 26.22 9.08 -23.55
C THR A 322 26.66 7.74 -22.95
N VAL A 323 25.71 6.98 -22.39
CA VAL A 323 25.91 5.58 -22.01
C VAL A 323 24.97 4.75 -22.89
N GLY A 324 25.51 4.14 -23.95
CA GLY A 324 24.69 3.49 -24.98
C GLY A 324 23.98 4.50 -25.88
N ASP A 325 22.68 4.31 -26.13
CA ASP A 325 21.84 5.20 -26.94
C ASP A 325 21.11 6.27 -26.08
N VAL A 326 21.36 6.33 -24.77
CA VAL A 326 20.78 7.32 -23.87
C VAL A 326 21.75 8.49 -23.66
N SER A 327 21.31 9.69 -24.00
CA SER A 327 21.98 10.94 -23.66
C SER A 327 21.52 11.42 -22.29
N VAL A 328 22.41 11.39 -21.29
CA VAL A 328 22.15 12.01 -19.99
C VAL A 328 22.75 13.42 -20.01
N SER A 329 21.91 14.45 -20.02
CA SER A 329 22.31 15.83 -19.76
C SER A 329 22.31 16.04 -18.26
N VAL A 330 23.50 16.21 -17.66
CA VAL A 330 23.61 16.62 -16.26
C VAL A 330 23.60 18.15 -16.26
N SER A 331 22.51 18.73 -15.74
CA SER A 331 22.50 20.15 -15.36
C SER A 331 23.47 20.32 -14.20
N VAL A 332 24.66 20.82 -14.49
CA VAL A 332 25.56 21.33 -13.46
C VAL A 332 24.88 22.59 -12.94
N SER A 333 24.32 22.53 -11.72
CA SER A 333 23.98 23.75 -10.97
C SER A 333 25.15 24.71 -11.12
N GLY A 334 24.88 25.89 -11.70
CA GLY A 334 25.89 26.94 -11.84
C GLY A 334 26.57 27.22 -10.49
N PRO A 335 27.76 27.85 -10.50
CA PRO A 335 28.53 28.07 -9.28
C PRO A 335 27.65 28.72 -8.20
N ASP A 336 27.66 28.13 -7.00
CA ASP A 336 26.89 28.44 -5.78
C ASP A 336 26.93 29.92 -5.29
N ASP A 337 27.50 30.85 -6.05
CA ASP A 337 27.80 32.21 -5.60
C ASP A 337 27.04 33.33 -6.34
N THR A 338 26.20 33.06 -7.36
CA THR A 338 25.35 34.13 -7.95
C THR A 338 23.93 34.04 -7.43
N ARG A 339 23.60 34.95 -6.51
CA ARG A 339 22.27 35.07 -5.90
C ARG A 339 21.18 35.33 -6.94
N THR A 340 20.16 34.46 -6.94
CA THR A 340 18.91 34.54 -7.72
C THR A 340 17.93 35.54 -7.12
N ALA A 341 16.95 35.98 -7.91
CA ALA A 341 15.87 36.82 -7.40
C ALA A 341 14.87 35.94 -6.65
N THR A 342 14.32 36.45 -5.55
CA THR A 342 13.33 35.76 -4.72
C THR A 342 12.09 36.63 -4.53
N LEU A 343 10.91 36.04 -4.62
CA LEU A 343 9.64 36.69 -4.31
C LEU A 343 8.86 35.82 -3.31
N LEU A 344 8.42 36.42 -2.20
CA LEU A 344 7.63 35.78 -1.16
C LEU A 344 6.34 36.56 -0.93
N TRP A 345 5.21 35.88 -0.82
CA TRP A 345 3.96 36.48 -0.37
C TRP A 345 3.10 35.47 0.38
N THR A 346 2.05 35.94 1.02
CA THR A 346 1.15 35.11 1.81
C THR A 346 -0.28 35.45 1.46
N ASP A 347 -1.08 34.43 1.18
CA ASP A 347 -2.52 34.56 1.15
C ASP A 347 -3.06 34.48 2.59
N PRO A 348 -3.62 35.57 3.14
CA PRO A 348 -4.14 35.56 4.50
C PRO A 348 -5.45 34.79 4.66
N GLU A 349 -6.18 34.48 3.58
CA GLU A 349 -7.45 33.74 3.67
C GLU A 349 -7.20 32.26 3.95
N THR A 350 -6.24 31.67 3.25
CA THR A 350 -5.86 30.25 3.34
C THR A 350 -4.66 30.01 4.27
N ASN A 351 -3.98 31.08 4.71
CA ASN A 351 -2.71 30.99 5.43
C ASN A 351 -1.64 30.19 4.64
N THR A 352 -1.65 30.35 3.31
CA THR A 352 -0.66 29.76 2.40
C THR A 352 0.45 30.76 2.10
N VAL A 353 1.69 30.32 2.30
CA VAL A 353 2.89 31.08 1.92
C VAL A 353 3.37 30.61 0.55
N PHE A 354 3.61 31.53 -0.36
CA PHE A 354 4.14 31.27 -1.70
C PHE A 354 5.56 31.81 -1.83
N PHE A 355 6.38 31.10 -2.59
CA PHE A 355 7.79 31.39 -2.78
C PHE A 355 8.17 31.12 -4.23
N LEU A 356 8.78 32.12 -4.89
CA LEU A 356 9.39 32.01 -6.21
C LEU A 356 10.86 32.37 -6.14
N GLU A 357 11.69 31.62 -6.84
CA GLU A 357 13.13 31.86 -6.93
C GLU A 357 13.66 31.49 -8.31
N GLY A 358 14.41 32.40 -8.92
CA GLY A 358 15.04 32.16 -10.21
C GLY A 358 15.81 33.38 -10.71
N GLN A 359 16.52 33.25 -11.83
CA GLN A 359 17.17 34.39 -12.46
C GLN A 359 16.20 35.11 -13.40
N LEU A 360 15.16 35.70 -12.82
CA LEU A 360 14.13 36.47 -13.51
C LEU A 360 14.08 37.92 -13.02
N GLY A 361 13.60 38.81 -13.87
CA GLY A 361 13.30 40.19 -13.48
C GLY A 361 12.10 40.24 -12.53
N GLN A 362 12.00 41.33 -11.75
CA GLN A 362 10.86 41.56 -10.85
C GLN A 362 9.51 41.49 -11.58
N GLU A 363 9.40 42.03 -12.80
CA GLU A 363 8.17 42.04 -13.58
C GLU A 363 7.68 40.62 -13.90
N ASP A 364 8.58 39.70 -14.27
CA ASP A 364 8.23 38.31 -14.57
C ASP A 364 7.83 37.56 -13.31
N LEU A 365 8.55 37.73 -12.20
CA LEU A 365 8.19 37.10 -10.92
C LEU A 365 6.83 37.59 -10.39
N VAL A 366 6.54 38.89 -10.52
CA VAL A 366 5.23 39.45 -10.16
C VAL A 366 4.14 38.88 -11.06
N ARG A 367 4.38 38.80 -12.37
CA ARG A 367 3.41 38.23 -13.31
C ARG A 367 3.13 36.75 -13.04
N MET A 368 4.14 35.99 -12.65
CA MET A 368 3.96 34.60 -12.17
C MET A 368 3.13 34.58 -10.89
N ALA A 369 3.46 35.42 -9.90
CA ALA A 369 2.71 35.48 -8.66
C ALA A 369 1.23 35.87 -8.86
N GLU A 370 0.93 36.77 -9.81
CA GLU A 370 -0.42 37.17 -10.19
C GLU A 370 -1.18 36.08 -10.99
N SER A 371 -0.49 35.07 -11.51
CA SER A 371 -1.09 33.95 -12.25
C SER A 371 -1.35 32.71 -11.36
N VAL A 372 -1.04 32.80 -10.06
CA VAL A 372 -1.34 31.73 -9.12
C VAL A 372 -2.85 31.62 -8.94
N VAL A 373 -3.37 30.43 -9.20
CA VAL A 373 -4.76 30.07 -8.96
C VAL A 373 -4.84 28.94 -7.96
N GLN A 374 -5.80 29.04 -7.05
CA GLN A 374 -6.20 27.91 -6.23
C GLN A 374 -6.95 26.94 -7.12
N THR A 375 -6.44 25.72 -7.21
CA THR A 375 -7.20 24.61 -7.77
C THR A 375 -7.83 23.93 -6.57
N GLU A 376 -9.13 23.63 -6.59
CA GLU A 376 -9.59 22.54 -5.72
C GLU A 376 -8.68 21.36 -6.04
N ALA A 377 -8.17 20.63 -5.03
CA ALA A 377 -7.48 19.38 -5.29
C ALA A 377 -8.36 18.65 -6.30
N GLU A 378 -7.85 18.47 -7.52
CA GLU A 378 -8.53 17.65 -8.49
C GLU A 378 -8.80 16.38 -7.70
N ARG A 379 -10.08 16.01 -7.52
CA ARG A 379 -10.38 14.65 -7.10
C ARG A 379 -9.55 13.82 -8.07
N ASP A 380 -8.53 13.11 -7.59
CA ASP A 380 -7.65 12.33 -8.45
C ASP A 380 -8.56 11.57 -9.41
N VAL A 381 -8.69 12.05 -10.65
CA VAL A 381 -9.56 11.42 -11.62
C VAL A 381 -8.74 10.22 -12.03
N LEU A 382 -9.04 9.09 -11.41
CA LEU A 382 -8.32 7.88 -11.70
C LEU A 382 -8.88 7.30 -12.98
N PRO A 383 -8.06 6.58 -13.77
CA PRO A 383 -8.56 5.82 -14.90
C PRO A 383 -9.74 4.90 -14.55
N SER A 384 -9.78 4.39 -13.31
CA SER A 384 -10.87 3.54 -12.81
C SER A 384 -12.21 4.28 -12.57
N ASN A 385 -12.24 5.61 -12.59
CA ASN A 385 -13.48 6.39 -12.60
C ASN A 385 -14.24 6.23 -13.92
N TRP A 386 -13.58 5.89 -15.02
CA TRP A 386 -14.24 5.71 -16.30
C TRP A 386 -14.71 4.26 -16.44
N ARG A 387 -16.03 4.06 -16.56
CA ARG A 387 -16.65 2.72 -16.58
C ARG A 387 -17.54 2.52 -17.80
N ILE A 388 -17.46 1.33 -18.38
CA ILE A 388 -18.46 0.85 -19.34
C ILE A 388 -19.79 0.67 -18.62
N THR A 389 -20.86 1.30 -19.14
CA THR A 389 -22.21 1.15 -18.57
C THR A 389 -23.14 0.28 -19.42
N TRP A 390 -22.66 -0.19 -20.57
CA TRP A 390 -23.40 -1.12 -21.40
C TRP A 390 -22.48 -2.15 -22.07
N LEU A 391 -22.87 -3.42 -21.96
CA LEU A 391 -22.33 -4.53 -22.74
C LEU A 391 -23.47 -5.28 -23.42
N PRO A 392 -23.22 -5.98 -24.54
CA PRO A 392 -24.20 -6.90 -25.09
C PRO A 392 -24.58 -8.00 -24.06
N GLU A 393 -25.76 -8.59 -24.24
CA GLU A 393 -26.19 -9.71 -23.38
C GLU A 393 -25.22 -10.89 -23.50
N GLY A 394 -24.96 -11.59 -22.40
CA GLY A 394 -24.07 -12.76 -22.35
C GLY A 394 -22.59 -12.45 -22.12
N TRP A 395 -22.22 -11.18 -21.92
CA TRP A 395 -20.87 -10.80 -21.52
C TRP A 395 -20.67 -10.95 -20.02
N THR A 396 -19.44 -11.29 -19.62
CA THR A 396 -19.02 -11.49 -18.23
C THR A 396 -17.66 -10.85 -17.98
N LEU A 397 -17.40 -10.48 -16.74
CA LEU A 397 -16.13 -9.89 -16.31
C LEU A 397 -15.14 -10.99 -15.91
N GLN A 398 -13.99 -11.02 -16.58
CA GLN A 398 -12.95 -12.01 -16.33
C GLN A 398 -11.90 -11.50 -15.33
N HIS A 399 -11.39 -10.28 -15.54
CA HIS A 399 -10.24 -9.76 -14.81
C HIS A 399 -10.25 -8.23 -14.82
N MET A 400 -9.72 -7.63 -13.76
CA MET A 400 -9.53 -6.19 -13.64
C MET A 400 -8.18 -5.85 -13.00
N THR A 401 -7.60 -4.73 -13.41
CA THR A 401 -6.52 -4.02 -12.71
C THR A 401 -6.90 -2.54 -12.60
N THR A 402 -6.10 -1.73 -11.91
CA THR A 402 -6.33 -0.28 -11.70
C THR A 402 -6.74 0.52 -12.95
N ASN A 403 -6.32 0.11 -14.14
CA ASN A 403 -6.54 0.85 -15.40
C ASN A 403 -7.14 0.00 -16.53
N LEU A 404 -7.47 -1.28 -16.29
CA LEU A 404 -7.75 -2.25 -17.34
C LEU A 404 -8.80 -3.27 -16.90
N TRP A 405 -9.74 -3.57 -17.80
CA TRP A 405 -10.82 -4.53 -17.60
C TRP A 405 -10.85 -5.52 -18.76
N LYS A 406 -10.95 -6.82 -18.47
CA LYS A 406 -11.10 -7.88 -19.47
C LYS A 406 -12.46 -8.54 -19.31
N TYR A 407 -13.21 -8.58 -20.40
CA TYR A 407 -14.51 -9.21 -20.49
C TYR A 407 -14.48 -10.37 -21.48
N ARG A 408 -15.36 -11.34 -21.24
CA ARG A 408 -15.59 -12.49 -22.10
C ARG A 408 -17.07 -12.63 -22.38
N GLY A 409 -17.43 -12.69 -23.66
CA GLY A 409 -18.78 -13.01 -24.11
C GLY A 409 -18.79 -14.26 -24.97
N ASP A 410 -19.99 -14.74 -25.31
CA ASP A 410 -20.18 -15.90 -26.20
C ASP A 410 -19.46 -15.75 -27.55
N SER A 411 -19.33 -14.51 -28.02
CA SER A 411 -18.69 -14.20 -29.30
C SER A 411 -17.17 -14.11 -29.20
N GLY A 412 -16.57 -13.69 -28.08
CA GLY A 412 -15.13 -13.45 -28.00
C GLY A 412 -14.69 -12.71 -26.73
N SER A 413 -13.54 -12.05 -26.78
CA SER A 413 -13.01 -11.24 -25.68
C SER A 413 -13.05 -9.75 -25.98
N LEU A 414 -13.10 -8.95 -24.92
CA LEU A 414 -12.97 -7.50 -24.96
C LEU A 414 -12.03 -7.06 -23.86
N MET A 415 -11.13 -6.17 -24.21
CA MET A 415 -10.29 -5.44 -23.30
C MET A 415 -10.64 -3.97 -23.36
N TYR A 416 -10.84 -3.38 -22.19
CA TYR A 416 -10.99 -1.95 -21.99
C TYR A 416 -9.85 -1.44 -21.13
N ALA A 417 -9.22 -0.35 -21.52
CA ALA A 417 -8.24 0.34 -20.69
C ALA A 417 -8.44 1.86 -20.77
N CYS A 418 -8.13 2.53 -19.67
CA CYS A 418 -8.10 3.98 -19.57
C CYS A 418 -6.75 4.40 -19.00
N TYR A 419 -6.17 5.50 -19.46
CA TYR A 419 -4.88 5.99 -18.98
C TYR A 419 -4.99 7.48 -18.70
N ALA A 420 -4.46 7.91 -17.57
CA ALA A 420 -4.39 9.31 -17.22
C ALA A 420 -3.36 10.05 -18.10
N PRO A 421 -3.56 11.33 -18.38
CA PRO A 421 -2.58 12.13 -19.12
C PRO A 421 -1.21 12.07 -18.44
N GLY A 422 -0.14 11.90 -19.23
CA GLY A 422 1.24 11.84 -18.72
C GLY A 422 1.62 10.59 -17.92
N SER A 423 0.71 9.61 -17.76
CA SER A 423 0.95 8.43 -16.92
C SER A 423 1.94 7.42 -17.51
N THR A 424 1.89 7.17 -18.83
CA THR A 424 2.75 6.20 -19.52
C THR A 424 2.72 6.39 -21.04
N ASP A 425 3.75 5.90 -21.73
CA ASP A 425 3.68 5.62 -23.16
C ASP A 425 2.86 4.33 -23.38
N LEU A 426 1.86 4.36 -24.27
CA LEU A 426 1.09 3.19 -24.68
C LEU A 426 1.59 2.68 -26.04
N THR A 427 2.06 1.44 -26.08
CA THR A 427 2.30 0.73 -27.35
C THR A 427 1.28 -0.40 -27.49
N THR A 428 0.47 -0.33 -28.55
CA THR A 428 -0.40 -1.44 -28.98
C THR A 428 -0.11 -1.78 -30.43
N ASN A 429 -0.42 -3.01 -30.81
CA ASN A 429 -0.28 -3.52 -32.17
C ASN A 429 -1.66 -3.72 -32.82
N VAL A 430 -1.65 -3.67 -34.15
CA VAL A 430 -2.74 -4.17 -34.99
C VAL A 430 -2.19 -5.41 -35.66
N ASP A 431 -2.61 -6.59 -35.20
CA ASP A 431 -2.08 -7.86 -35.70
C ASP A 431 -2.30 -7.99 -37.22
N ASP A 432 -1.40 -8.73 -37.89
CA ASP A 432 -1.41 -8.98 -39.34
C ASP A 432 -1.33 -7.75 -40.26
N VAL A 433 -0.94 -6.58 -39.72
CA VAL A 433 -0.76 -5.35 -40.50
C VAL A 433 0.69 -4.86 -40.41
N SER A 434 1.33 -4.64 -41.56
CA SER A 434 2.72 -4.16 -41.62
C SER A 434 2.89 -2.66 -41.41
N ASP A 435 1.81 -1.88 -41.57
CA ASP A 435 1.77 -0.43 -41.41
C ASP A 435 0.40 -0.03 -40.86
N ALA A 436 0.36 0.28 -39.56
CA ALA A 436 -0.89 0.60 -38.87
C ALA A 436 -1.54 1.89 -39.41
N ASP A 437 -0.75 2.87 -39.87
CA ASP A 437 -1.31 4.13 -40.39
C ASP A 437 -2.07 3.90 -41.71
N ALA A 438 -1.68 2.88 -42.49
CA ALA A 438 -2.34 2.53 -43.74
C ALA A 438 -3.76 1.95 -43.55
N VAL A 439 -4.06 1.37 -42.39
CA VAL A 439 -5.37 0.76 -42.08
C VAL A 439 -6.18 1.58 -41.07
N ARG A 440 -5.64 2.72 -40.64
CA ARG A 440 -6.29 3.61 -39.68
C ARG A 440 -7.51 4.30 -40.29
N GLU A 441 -8.64 4.22 -39.60
CA GLU A 441 -9.85 4.97 -39.90
C GLU A 441 -10.13 5.96 -38.77
N SER A 442 -10.17 7.27 -39.07
CA SER A 442 -10.58 8.27 -38.07
C SER A 442 -12.09 8.37 -37.99
N ILE A 443 -12.64 8.17 -36.78
CA ILE A 443 -14.06 8.24 -36.47
C ILE A 443 -14.32 9.22 -35.30
N GLN A 444 -15.55 9.25 -34.79
CA GLN A 444 -15.93 10.07 -33.64
C GLN A 444 -16.53 9.18 -32.55
N ILE A 445 -16.10 9.38 -31.31
CA ILE A 445 -16.68 8.77 -30.11
C ILE A 445 -16.97 9.89 -29.12
N GLN A 446 -18.21 10.04 -28.69
CA GLN A 446 -18.62 11.08 -27.72
C GLN A 446 -18.23 12.52 -28.14
N GLY A 447 -18.03 12.78 -29.43
CA GLY A 447 -17.58 14.07 -29.97
C GLY A 447 -16.07 14.26 -30.04
N HIS A 448 -15.28 13.28 -29.63
CA HIS A 448 -13.82 13.26 -29.72
C HIS A 448 -13.34 12.47 -30.94
N SER A 449 -12.18 12.87 -31.49
CA SER A 449 -11.54 12.14 -32.59
C SER A 449 -11.00 10.81 -32.08
N ALA A 450 -11.35 9.73 -32.78
CA ALA A 450 -10.94 8.39 -32.43
C ALA A 450 -10.27 7.71 -33.62
N ASP A 451 -9.22 6.93 -33.34
CA ASP A 451 -8.51 6.11 -34.31
C ASP A 451 -9.00 4.66 -34.19
N TYR A 452 -9.63 4.17 -35.25
CA TYR A 452 -10.13 2.81 -35.37
C TYR A 452 -9.24 1.99 -36.30
N TYR A 453 -8.97 0.75 -35.90
CA TYR A 453 -8.19 -0.23 -36.64
C TYR A 453 -8.92 -1.56 -36.65
N GLU A 454 -8.81 -2.28 -37.77
CA GLU A 454 -9.42 -3.59 -37.94
C GLU A 454 -8.43 -4.55 -38.63
N SER A 455 -8.21 -5.71 -38.01
CA SER A 455 -7.45 -6.83 -38.57
C SER A 455 -8.31 -8.08 -38.67
N GLU A 456 -7.72 -9.22 -39.10
CA GLU A 456 -8.42 -10.49 -39.15
C GLU A 456 -8.80 -11.01 -37.74
N GLU A 457 -7.98 -10.70 -36.72
CA GLU A 457 -8.15 -11.20 -35.35
C GLU A 457 -8.73 -10.17 -34.38
N TYR A 458 -8.47 -8.87 -34.57
CA TYR A 458 -8.86 -7.85 -33.60
C TYR A 458 -9.45 -6.59 -34.22
N ARG A 459 -10.28 -5.91 -33.43
CA ARG A 459 -10.68 -4.52 -33.62
C ARG A 459 -10.11 -3.69 -32.49
N VAL A 460 -9.48 -2.58 -32.83
CA VAL A 460 -8.84 -1.68 -31.88
C VAL A 460 -9.40 -0.28 -32.07
N LEU A 461 -9.78 0.38 -30.98
CA LEU A 461 -10.31 1.73 -30.98
C LEU A 461 -9.60 2.53 -29.88
N LEU A 462 -9.00 3.67 -30.27
CA LEU A 462 -8.36 4.61 -29.35
C LEU A 462 -8.96 6.00 -29.48
N TRP A 463 -9.18 6.69 -28.37
CA TRP A 463 -9.56 8.11 -28.37
C TRP A 463 -9.14 8.78 -27.08
N GLU A 464 -9.00 10.09 -27.14
CA GLU A 464 -8.67 10.94 -26.00
C GLU A 464 -9.85 11.87 -25.73
N ASN A 465 -10.24 12.04 -24.46
CA ASN A 465 -11.28 13.01 -24.09
C ASN A 465 -10.71 14.43 -23.92
N GLU A 466 -11.56 15.39 -23.53
CA GLU A 466 -11.15 16.78 -23.28
C GLU A 466 -10.17 16.94 -22.10
N GLU A 467 -10.13 15.97 -21.18
CA GLU A 467 -9.29 15.97 -19.98
C GLU A 467 -7.93 15.25 -20.21
N GLY A 468 -7.68 14.74 -21.42
CA GLY A 468 -6.44 14.06 -21.77
C GLY A 468 -6.38 12.58 -21.38
N PHE A 469 -7.49 11.97 -20.94
CA PHE A 469 -7.56 10.53 -20.70
C PHE A 469 -7.58 9.78 -22.02
N LEU A 470 -6.66 8.84 -22.18
CA LEU A 470 -6.59 7.95 -23.33
C LEU A 470 -7.38 6.68 -23.05
N PHE A 471 -8.35 6.39 -23.91
CA PHE A 471 -9.17 5.18 -23.86
C PHE A 471 -8.72 4.21 -24.94
N LEU A 472 -8.69 2.93 -24.60
CA LEU A 472 -8.42 1.82 -25.51
C LEU A 472 -9.52 0.77 -25.37
N LEU A 473 -10.16 0.41 -26.47
CA LEU A 473 -10.92 -0.82 -26.60
C LEU A 473 -10.23 -1.75 -27.59
N ARG A 474 -10.03 -3.00 -27.19
CA ARG A 474 -9.54 -4.07 -28.07
C ARG A 474 -10.48 -5.26 -27.97
N GLY A 475 -11.26 -5.49 -29.01
CA GLY A 475 -12.16 -6.64 -29.13
C GLY A 475 -11.64 -7.66 -30.13
N ASP A 476 -12.01 -8.93 -29.94
CA ASP A 476 -11.91 -9.96 -30.97
C ASP A 476 -12.72 -9.57 -32.22
N SER A 477 -12.31 -10.00 -33.41
CA SER A 477 -13.01 -9.74 -34.68
C SER A 477 -14.45 -10.28 -34.72
N SER A 478 -14.79 -11.20 -33.82
CA SER A 478 -16.16 -11.67 -33.56
C SER A 478 -17.08 -10.63 -32.92
N LEU A 479 -16.56 -9.66 -32.16
CA LEU A 479 -17.32 -8.55 -31.60
C LEU A 479 -17.53 -7.50 -32.69
N ASP A 480 -18.74 -7.44 -33.27
CA ASP A 480 -19.03 -6.57 -34.41
C ASP A 480 -18.74 -5.08 -34.13
N ARG A 481 -18.44 -4.34 -35.21
CA ARG A 481 -18.09 -2.91 -35.13
C ARG A 481 -19.17 -2.08 -34.44
N GLU A 482 -20.45 -2.32 -34.68
CA GLU A 482 -21.53 -1.52 -34.09
C GLU A 482 -21.59 -1.73 -32.56
N SER A 483 -21.40 -2.97 -32.11
CA SER A 483 -21.30 -3.30 -30.70
C SER A 483 -20.06 -2.66 -30.04
N LEU A 484 -18.88 -2.73 -30.67
CA LEU A 484 -17.67 -2.09 -30.14
C LEU A 484 -17.85 -0.57 -29.97
N LEU A 485 -18.44 0.10 -30.97
CA LEU A 485 -18.73 1.52 -30.91
C LEU A 485 -19.79 1.86 -29.85
N SER A 486 -20.81 1.01 -29.69
CA SER A 486 -21.84 1.20 -28.65
C SER A 486 -21.25 1.05 -27.24
N ILE A 487 -20.30 0.14 -27.05
CA ILE A 487 -19.53 0.01 -25.80
C ILE A 487 -18.71 1.28 -25.54
N ALA A 488 -18.00 1.77 -26.55
CA ALA A 488 -17.21 3.00 -26.46
C ALA A 488 -18.07 4.21 -26.04
N GLU A 489 -19.23 4.37 -26.68
CA GLU A 489 -20.19 5.45 -26.37
C GLU A 489 -20.81 5.32 -24.98
N SER A 490 -20.79 4.13 -24.38
CA SER A 490 -21.33 3.88 -23.03
C SER A 490 -20.37 4.19 -21.89
N ILE A 491 -19.11 4.50 -22.20
CA ILE A 491 -18.11 4.79 -21.16
C ILE A 491 -18.45 6.15 -20.54
N VAL A 492 -18.66 6.18 -19.23
CA VAL A 492 -18.97 7.41 -18.50
C VAL A 492 -18.15 7.50 -17.23
N TYR A 493 -18.01 8.72 -16.74
CA TYR A 493 -17.42 9.00 -15.44
C TYR A 493 -18.34 8.49 -14.32
N TYR A 494 -17.77 7.73 -13.40
CA TYR A 494 -18.39 7.19 -12.19
C TYR A 494 -17.86 7.95 -10.98
N ASP A 495 -18.75 8.69 -10.30
CA ASP A 495 -18.41 9.70 -9.29
C ASP A 495 -18.71 9.28 -7.84
N ASP A 496 -19.18 8.05 -7.61
CA ASP A 496 -19.59 7.55 -6.29
C ASP A 496 -18.62 6.47 -5.75
N PRO A 497 -17.60 6.86 -4.97
CA PRO A 497 -16.69 5.91 -4.36
C PRO A 497 -17.25 5.31 -3.05
N GLY A 498 -18.48 5.62 -2.64
CA GLY A 498 -18.92 5.70 -1.23
C GLY A 498 -18.73 4.48 -0.31
N ILE A 499 -18.26 3.34 -0.82
CA ILE A 499 -17.99 2.10 -0.08
C ILE A 499 -16.85 1.30 -0.75
N ALA A 500 -15.92 0.76 0.04
CA ALA A 500 -15.02 -0.33 -0.35
C ALA A 500 -15.14 -1.53 0.60
N TYR A 501 -14.44 -2.61 0.29
CA TYR A 501 -14.46 -3.82 1.09
C TYR A 501 -13.06 -4.38 1.30
N GLU A 502 -12.82 -5.07 2.40
CA GLU A 502 -11.60 -5.83 2.68
C GLU A 502 -11.94 -7.20 3.30
N LEU A 503 -11.00 -8.15 3.21
CA LEU A 503 -11.09 -9.42 3.92
C LEU A 503 -10.37 -9.34 5.27
N ASP A 504 -11.11 -9.45 6.37
CA ASP A 504 -10.51 -9.49 7.73
C ASP A 504 -9.78 -10.82 8.01
N TRP A 505 -9.96 -11.83 7.15
CA TRP A 505 -9.35 -13.14 7.33
C TRP A 505 -9.13 -13.86 6.00
N ALA A 506 -7.92 -14.38 5.81
CA ALA A 506 -7.55 -15.39 4.82
C ALA A 506 -6.77 -16.54 5.52
N PRO A 507 -6.67 -17.73 4.91
CA PRO A 507 -5.83 -18.81 5.42
C PRO A 507 -4.37 -18.38 5.57
N SER A 508 -3.72 -18.75 6.68
CA SER A 508 -2.37 -18.30 7.05
C SER A 508 -1.26 -18.75 6.09
N GLU A 509 -1.55 -19.75 5.28
CA GLU A 509 -0.68 -20.35 4.29
C GLU A 509 -0.60 -19.51 3.01
N TYR A 510 -1.63 -18.71 2.74
CA TYR A 510 -1.70 -17.83 1.58
C TYR A 510 -1.09 -16.46 1.91
N GLU A 511 -0.10 -16.05 1.12
CA GLU A 511 0.58 -14.76 1.25
C GLU A 511 0.04 -13.79 0.20
N PRO A 512 -0.30 -12.53 0.57
CA PRO A 512 -0.80 -11.54 -0.38
C PRO A 512 0.26 -11.23 -1.44
N MET A 513 -0.14 -11.20 -2.70
CA MET A 513 0.72 -10.94 -3.85
C MET A 513 0.55 -9.51 -4.36
N TYR A 514 -0.68 -9.11 -4.68
CA TYR A 514 -1.02 -7.74 -5.05
C TYR A 514 -2.52 -7.47 -4.86
N ARG A 515 -2.86 -6.18 -4.82
CA ARG A 515 -4.23 -5.69 -4.81
C ARG A 515 -4.38 -4.52 -5.76
N ASP A 516 -5.32 -4.64 -6.69
CA ASP A 516 -5.81 -3.55 -7.52
C ASP A 516 -7.09 -3.00 -6.89
N GLU A 517 -7.01 -1.85 -6.21
CA GLU A 517 -8.18 -1.11 -5.72
C GLU A 517 -8.63 -0.10 -6.78
N LEU A 518 -9.88 -0.22 -7.22
CA LEU A 518 -10.54 0.66 -8.18
C LEU A 518 -11.65 1.44 -7.49
N VAL A 519 -12.09 2.55 -8.08
CA VAL A 519 -13.29 3.25 -7.60
C VAL A 519 -14.49 2.31 -7.71
N GLY A 520 -14.99 1.77 -6.59
CA GLY A 520 -16.15 0.88 -6.49
C GLY A 520 -15.93 -0.57 -6.97
N ALA A 521 -14.68 -1.03 -7.06
CA ALA A 521 -14.33 -2.41 -7.39
C ALA A 521 -12.93 -2.75 -6.87
N ALA A 522 -12.61 -4.03 -6.66
CA ALA A 522 -11.24 -4.44 -6.39
C ALA A 522 -10.97 -5.86 -6.86
N GLN A 523 -9.69 -6.15 -7.07
CA GLN A 523 -9.16 -7.49 -7.23
C GLN A 523 -7.93 -7.66 -6.34
N GLU A 524 -7.88 -8.73 -5.57
CA GLU A 524 -6.76 -9.07 -4.72
C GLU A 524 -6.35 -10.52 -4.97
N GLU A 525 -5.05 -10.76 -5.06
CA GLU A 525 -4.48 -12.09 -5.30
C GLU A 525 -3.52 -12.47 -4.16
N TRP A 526 -3.64 -13.70 -3.69
CA TRP A 526 -2.73 -14.34 -2.75
C TRP A 526 -2.13 -15.58 -3.40
N THR A 527 -0.94 -15.97 -2.95
CA THR A 527 -0.25 -17.15 -3.45
C THR A 527 0.09 -18.11 -2.32
N PHE A 528 0.06 -19.40 -2.64
CA PHE A 528 0.55 -20.47 -1.77
C PHE A 528 1.16 -21.56 -2.64
N GLN A 529 2.47 -21.83 -2.52
CA GLN A 529 3.17 -22.77 -3.41
C GLN A 529 2.97 -22.44 -4.91
N LYS A 530 2.30 -23.32 -5.68
CA LYS A 530 1.97 -23.16 -7.11
C LYS A 530 0.48 -22.85 -7.34
N THR A 531 -0.25 -22.41 -6.31
CA THR A 531 -1.66 -22.04 -6.42
C THR A 531 -1.86 -20.57 -6.08
N SER A 532 -2.90 -19.99 -6.66
CA SER A 532 -3.39 -18.65 -6.39
C SER A 532 -4.78 -18.71 -5.76
N LEU A 533 -5.08 -17.69 -4.98
CA LEU A 533 -6.39 -17.36 -4.45
C LEU A 533 -6.70 -15.96 -4.94
N THR A 534 -7.87 -15.75 -5.50
CA THR A 534 -8.29 -14.48 -6.06
C THR A 534 -9.61 -14.06 -5.43
N TRP A 535 -9.65 -12.85 -4.91
CA TRP A 535 -10.86 -12.21 -4.42
C TRP A 535 -11.18 -10.99 -5.26
N ARG A 536 -12.45 -10.83 -5.63
CA ARG A 536 -12.95 -9.69 -6.41
C ARG A 536 -14.26 -9.18 -5.86
N TYR A 537 -14.49 -7.88 -6.01
CA TYR A 537 -15.82 -7.30 -5.88
C TYR A 537 -16.06 -6.18 -6.90
N VAL A 538 -17.32 -5.99 -7.29
CA VAL A 538 -17.76 -4.86 -8.12
C VAL A 538 -19.09 -4.33 -7.59
N ILE A 539 -19.16 -3.03 -7.36
CA ILE A 539 -20.38 -2.28 -7.05
C ILE A 539 -21.08 -1.90 -8.36
N ASP A 540 -22.40 -2.11 -8.41
CA ASP A 540 -23.24 -1.85 -9.58
C ASP A 540 -22.67 -2.46 -10.87
N PRO A 541 -22.42 -3.78 -10.89
CA PRO A 541 -21.76 -4.41 -12.02
C PRO A 541 -22.63 -4.33 -13.29
N VAL A 542 -22.03 -3.91 -14.40
CA VAL A 542 -22.67 -3.92 -15.74
C VAL A 542 -22.94 -5.34 -16.25
N CYS A 543 -22.16 -6.32 -15.77
CA CYS A 543 -22.29 -7.74 -16.08
C CYS A 543 -21.80 -8.62 -14.92
N GLY A 544 -22.20 -9.89 -14.89
CA GLY A 544 -21.70 -10.84 -13.89
C GLY A 544 -20.24 -11.20 -14.10
N PHE A 545 -19.59 -11.79 -13.10
CA PHE A 545 -18.27 -12.39 -13.28
C PHE A 545 -18.31 -13.61 -14.21
N LEU A 546 -17.18 -13.94 -14.84
CA LEU A 546 -16.99 -15.22 -15.51
C LEU A 546 -17.00 -16.32 -14.45
N LEU A 547 -17.82 -17.36 -14.65
CA LEU A 547 -18.02 -18.44 -13.69
C LEU A 547 -17.63 -19.79 -14.29
N PRO A 548 -17.29 -20.80 -13.46
CA PRO A 548 -17.04 -22.16 -13.92
C PRO A 548 -18.28 -22.78 -14.61
N ASP A 549 -18.02 -23.74 -15.50
CA ASP A 549 -19.08 -24.57 -16.06
C ASP A 549 -19.73 -25.45 -14.96
N GLY A 550 -21.03 -25.71 -15.08
CA GLY A 550 -21.78 -26.58 -14.17
C GLY A 550 -22.79 -25.85 -13.27
N GLU A 551 -23.66 -26.61 -12.62
CA GLU A 551 -24.68 -26.06 -11.71
C GLU A 551 -24.08 -25.80 -10.32
N PRO A 552 -24.19 -24.58 -9.76
CA PRO A 552 -23.73 -24.29 -8.41
C PRO A 552 -24.60 -24.96 -7.33
N GLU A 553 -24.00 -25.22 -6.17
CA GLU A 553 -24.72 -25.43 -4.93
C GLU A 553 -25.12 -24.10 -4.31
N GLU A 554 -26.40 -23.93 -3.95
CA GLU A 554 -26.83 -22.78 -3.13
C GLU A 554 -26.43 -22.99 -1.67
N VAL A 555 -25.72 -22.01 -1.10
CA VAL A 555 -25.23 -22.03 0.28
C VAL A 555 -25.63 -20.76 1.01
N THR A 556 -25.81 -20.83 2.33
CA THR A 556 -26.19 -19.67 3.14
C THR A 556 -24.96 -19.00 3.74
N LEU A 557 -24.80 -17.70 3.50
CA LEU A 557 -23.72 -16.85 4.03
C LEU A 557 -24.35 -15.72 4.85
N GLY A 558 -24.50 -15.92 6.16
CA GLY A 558 -25.22 -14.97 7.01
C GLY A 558 -26.66 -14.77 6.53
N ASP A 559 -26.99 -13.54 6.13
CA ASP A 559 -28.29 -13.17 5.56
C ASP A 559 -28.34 -13.27 4.01
N PHE A 560 -27.21 -13.62 3.36
CA PHE A 560 -27.09 -13.73 1.91
C PHE A 560 -27.19 -15.18 1.44
N THR A 561 -27.64 -15.35 0.19
CA THR A 561 -27.52 -16.61 -0.56
C THR A 561 -26.30 -16.52 -1.44
N ALA A 562 -25.40 -17.49 -1.33
CA ALA A 562 -24.21 -17.61 -2.16
C ALA A 562 -24.32 -18.84 -3.08
N GLN A 563 -23.62 -18.79 -4.20
CA GLN A 563 -23.48 -19.89 -5.15
C GLN A 563 -22.07 -20.45 -5.07
N TYR A 564 -21.95 -21.76 -4.85
CA TYR A 564 -20.70 -22.47 -4.64
C TYR A 564 -20.48 -23.51 -5.73
N TRP A 565 -19.31 -23.45 -6.40
CA TRP A 565 -18.80 -24.48 -7.28
C TRP A 565 -17.63 -25.17 -6.58
N ALA A 566 -17.75 -26.47 -6.38
CA ALA A 566 -16.67 -27.27 -5.82
C ALA A 566 -15.64 -27.60 -6.90
N ALA A 567 -14.36 -27.56 -6.53
CA ALA A 567 -13.28 -28.11 -7.35
C ALA A 567 -13.59 -29.57 -7.72
N GLU A 568 -13.31 -29.95 -8.97
CA GLU A 568 -13.46 -31.33 -9.45
C GLU A 568 -12.45 -32.28 -8.78
N GLU A 569 -11.25 -31.78 -8.51
CA GLU A 569 -10.16 -32.47 -7.86
C GLU A 569 -9.69 -31.71 -6.59
N PRO A 570 -9.44 -32.41 -5.48
CA PRO A 570 -8.86 -31.77 -4.32
C PRO A 570 -7.41 -31.36 -4.61
N PHE A 571 -7.03 -30.17 -4.14
CA PHE A 571 -5.63 -29.76 -4.17
C PHE A 571 -4.78 -30.65 -3.25
N GLU A 572 -3.77 -31.30 -3.82
CA GLU A 572 -2.73 -32.03 -3.09
C GLU A 572 -1.42 -31.24 -3.16
N ALA A 573 -1.03 -30.63 -2.03
CA ALA A 573 0.26 -29.95 -1.92
C ALA A 573 1.42 -30.93 -2.22
N GLU A 574 2.30 -30.58 -3.16
CA GLU A 574 3.50 -31.39 -3.41
C GLU A 574 4.36 -31.43 -2.14
N ASP A 575 4.65 -32.63 -1.65
CA ASP A 575 5.57 -32.86 -0.54
C ASP A 575 6.91 -32.18 -0.89
N SER A 576 7.24 -31.10 -0.19
CA SER A 576 8.38 -30.22 -0.47
C SER A 576 9.70 -30.91 -0.11
N GLY A 577 10.05 -31.97 -0.83
CA GLY A 577 11.38 -32.57 -0.79
C GLY A 577 12.35 -31.75 -1.63
N PRO A 578 13.58 -31.46 -1.17
CA PRO A 578 14.54 -30.70 -1.97
C PRO A 578 14.86 -31.45 -3.27
N THR A 579 14.83 -30.76 -4.41
CA THR A 579 15.28 -31.30 -5.68
C THR A 579 16.77 -31.59 -5.60
N MET A 580 17.15 -32.86 -5.79
CA MET A 580 18.54 -33.31 -5.65
C MET A 580 19.23 -33.33 -7.02
N ILE A 581 20.30 -32.56 -7.21
CA ILE A 581 21.19 -32.67 -8.38
C ILE A 581 22.59 -33.04 -7.89
N ASN A 582 23.12 -34.17 -8.38
CA ASN A 582 24.44 -34.72 -7.98
C ASN A 582 24.63 -34.98 -6.47
N GLY A 583 23.55 -35.19 -5.72
CA GLY A 583 23.62 -35.50 -4.28
C GLY A 583 23.72 -34.28 -3.37
N GLU A 584 23.67 -33.07 -3.93
CA GLU A 584 23.52 -31.82 -3.19
C GLU A 584 22.06 -31.33 -3.35
N PRO A 585 21.46 -30.77 -2.28
CA PRO A 585 20.15 -30.14 -2.37
C PRO A 585 20.27 -28.85 -3.19
N VAL A 586 19.45 -28.74 -4.24
CA VAL A 586 19.28 -27.49 -5.00
C VAL A 586 17.92 -26.93 -4.61
N GLU A 587 17.90 -25.75 -3.99
CA GLU A 587 16.69 -24.92 -3.92
C GLU A 587 16.38 -24.43 -5.34
N GLY A 588 15.73 -25.28 -6.12
CA GLY A 588 15.11 -24.92 -7.38
C GLY A 588 13.63 -24.77 -7.13
N SER A 589 13.20 -23.57 -6.71
CA SER A 589 11.79 -23.20 -6.71
C SER A 589 11.45 -22.60 -8.07
N GLY A 590 10.54 -23.24 -8.79
CA GLY A 590 9.88 -22.68 -9.98
C GLY A 590 10.78 -22.40 -11.18
N SER A 591 10.17 -22.23 -12.36
CA SER A 591 10.87 -21.69 -13.53
C SER A 591 11.09 -20.19 -13.33
N SER A 592 12.07 -19.81 -12.53
CA SER A 592 12.51 -18.41 -12.44
C SER A 592 13.33 -18.07 -13.67
N VAL A 593 12.93 -17.05 -14.44
CA VAL A 593 13.84 -16.41 -15.40
C VAL A 593 14.54 -15.28 -14.65
N THR A 594 15.87 -15.39 -14.53
CA THR A 594 16.71 -14.31 -14.02
C THR A 594 17.24 -13.49 -15.19
N ALA A 595 16.75 -12.27 -15.33
CA ALA A 595 17.34 -11.26 -16.21
C ALA A 595 17.74 -10.06 -15.33
N GLY A 596 19.02 -9.67 -15.36
CA GLY A 596 19.49 -8.44 -14.70
C GLY A 596 19.47 -8.43 -13.16
N GLY A 597 19.25 -9.56 -12.49
CA GLY A 597 19.22 -9.61 -11.01
C GLY A 597 17.81 -9.57 -10.40
N VAL A 598 16.76 -9.53 -11.23
CA VAL A 598 15.37 -9.71 -10.80
C VAL A 598 14.97 -11.18 -10.99
N THR A 599 14.42 -11.78 -9.94
CA THR A 599 13.81 -13.12 -9.98
C THR A 599 12.31 -12.96 -10.17
N ILE A 600 11.80 -13.21 -11.37
CA ILE A 600 10.36 -13.27 -11.62
C ILE A 600 9.91 -14.69 -11.28
N THR A 601 9.08 -14.83 -10.24
CA THR A 601 8.41 -16.09 -9.90
C THR A 601 7.05 -16.07 -10.58
N VAL A 602 6.88 -16.84 -11.66
CA VAL A 602 5.57 -17.03 -12.29
C VAL A 602 4.80 -18.05 -11.44
N SER A 603 3.82 -17.59 -10.66
CA SER A 603 2.78 -18.46 -10.11
C SER A 603 2.01 -19.06 -11.29
N GLY A 604 1.86 -20.37 -11.32
CA GLY A 604 0.90 -20.99 -12.23
C GLY A 604 -0.50 -20.75 -11.67
N ASP A 605 -1.43 -20.34 -12.52
CA ASP A 605 -2.86 -20.43 -12.19
C ASP A 605 -3.14 -21.90 -11.83
N PRO A 606 -3.78 -22.21 -10.69
CA PRO A 606 -4.19 -23.58 -10.40
C PRO A 606 -5.01 -24.13 -11.57
N ASP A 607 -4.87 -25.43 -11.84
CA ASP A 607 -5.71 -26.08 -12.83
C ASP A 607 -7.18 -25.82 -12.48
N ALA A 608 -8.02 -25.54 -13.47
CA ALA A 608 -9.43 -25.19 -13.24
C ALA A 608 -10.14 -26.28 -12.43
N ASP A 609 -9.70 -27.53 -12.59
CA ASP A 609 -10.18 -28.71 -11.88
C ASP A 609 -9.90 -28.65 -10.36
N GLN A 610 -8.91 -27.86 -9.90
CA GLN A 610 -8.53 -27.72 -8.49
C GLN A 610 -9.07 -26.45 -7.82
N THR A 611 -9.79 -25.62 -8.57
CA THR A 611 -10.28 -24.31 -8.11
C THR A 611 -11.73 -24.41 -7.66
N SER A 612 -12.00 -24.02 -6.42
CA SER A 612 -13.37 -23.82 -5.94
C SER A 612 -13.75 -22.35 -6.05
N THR A 613 -15.02 -22.08 -6.39
CA THR A 613 -15.53 -20.72 -6.63
C THR A 613 -16.74 -20.44 -5.73
N LEU A 614 -16.77 -19.26 -5.11
CA LEU A 614 -17.89 -18.78 -4.29
C LEU A 614 -18.30 -17.38 -4.75
N LEU A 615 -19.56 -17.22 -5.14
CA LEU A 615 -20.17 -15.97 -5.60
C LEU A 615 -21.31 -15.57 -4.67
N TRP A 616 -21.39 -14.30 -4.27
CA TRP A 616 -22.58 -13.76 -3.61
C TRP A 616 -22.77 -12.27 -3.92
N THR A 617 -23.99 -11.79 -3.68
CA THR A 617 -24.34 -10.38 -3.90
C THR A 617 -24.97 -9.81 -2.64
N ASP A 618 -24.48 -8.63 -2.21
CA ASP A 618 -25.16 -7.80 -1.22
C ASP A 618 -26.24 -6.95 -1.92
N PRO A 619 -27.54 -7.21 -1.70
CA PRO A 619 -28.61 -6.45 -2.32
C PRO A 619 -28.77 -5.02 -1.76
N GLY A 620 -28.16 -4.71 -0.61
CA GLY A 620 -28.22 -3.38 0.01
C GLY A 620 -27.37 -2.36 -0.73
N THR A 621 -26.21 -2.79 -1.21
CA THR A 621 -25.22 -1.97 -1.94
C THR A 621 -25.12 -2.34 -3.42
N ASN A 622 -25.86 -3.37 -3.85
CA ASN A 622 -25.76 -3.96 -5.18
C ASN A 622 -24.30 -4.35 -5.55
N THR A 623 -23.57 -4.88 -4.55
CA THR A 623 -22.18 -5.32 -4.72
C THR A 623 -22.13 -6.82 -4.94
N THR A 624 -21.45 -7.26 -6.00
CA THR A 624 -21.21 -8.69 -6.25
C THR A 624 -19.77 -9.04 -5.91
N PHE A 625 -19.56 -10.13 -5.19
CA PHE A 625 -18.28 -10.62 -4.73
C PHE A 625 -18.00 -12.00 -5.30
N LEU A 626 -16.72 -12.28 -5.60
CA LEU A 626 -16.24 -13.54 -6.12
C LEU A 626 -14.96 -13.95 -5.39
N LEU A 627 -14.92 -15.19 -4.88
CA LEU A 627 -13.72 -15.84 -4.38
C LEU A 627 -13.42 -17.07 -5.24
N GLU A 628 -12.17 -17.21 -5.68
CA GLU A 628 -11.69 -18.38 -6.43
C GLU A 628 -10.36 -18.83 -5.86
N GLY A 629 -10.20 -20.12 -5.58
CA GLY A 629 -8.89 -20.66 -5.18
C GLY A 629 -8.94 -22.13 -4.82
N ALA A 630 -7.76 -22.72 -4.62
CA ALA A 630 -7.58 -24.09 -4.15
C ALA A 630 -7.90 -24.21 -2.63
N LEU A 631 -9.14 -23.91 -2.28
CA LEU A 631 -9.67 -23.93 -0.92
C LEU A 631 -10.90 -24.82 -0.82
N ASP A 632 -11.09 -25.40 0.36
CA ASP A 632 -12.33 -26.09 0.64
C ASP A 632 -13.48 -25.10 0.89
N ARG A 633 -14.70 -25.63 0.88
CA ARG A 633 -15.91 -24.84 1.14
C ARG A 633 -15.86 -24.10 2.48
N TYR A 634 -15.28 -24.69 3.52
CA TYR A 634 -15.27 -24.09 4.85
C TYR A 634 -14.41 -22.82 4.86
N ASP A 635 -13.22 -22.87 4.27
CA ASP A 635 -12.32 -21.72 4.20
C ASP A 635 -12.89 -20.61 3.30
N LEU A 636 -13.45 -20.95 2.14
CA LEU A 636 -14.13 -19.95 1.27
C LEU A 636 -15.31 -19.27 1.99
N MET A 637 -16.14 -20.04 2.70
CA MET A 637 -17.25 -19.47 3.47
C MET A 637 -16.77 -18.61 4.64
N ARG A 638 -15.65 -18.97 5.26
CA ARG A 638 -15.07 -18.19 6.37
C ARG A 638 -14.46 -16.88 5.88
N MET A 639 -13.81 -16.89 4.72
CA MET A 639 -13.36 -15.67 4.04
C MET A 639 -14.54 -14.77 3.67
N ALA A 640 -15.56 -15.32 3.03
CA ALA A 640 -16.73 -14.51 2.66
C ALA A 640 -17.45 -13.90 3.89
N ALA A 641 -17.41 -14.58 5.03
CA ALA A 641 -17.96 -14.07 6.30
C ALA A 641 -17.06 -13.05 7.01
N SER A 642 -15.80 -12.89 6.60
CA SER A 642 -14.85 -11.91 7.14
C SER A 642 -14.82 -10.60 6.34
N VAL A 643 -15.64 -10.48 5.29
CA VAL A 643 -15.70 -9.29 4.47
C VAL A 643 -16.24 -8.12 5.29
N ALA A 644 -15.42 -7.07 5.40
CA ALA A 644 -15.72 -5.85 6.13
C ALA A 644 -15.83 -4.66 5.16
N GLN A 645 -16.77 -3.76 5.46
CA GLN A 645 -16.94 -2.52 4.72
C GLN A 645 -15.90 -1.49 5.18
N THR A 646 -15.19 -0.87 4.25
CA THR A 646 -14.14 0.12 4.49
C THR A 646 -14.35 1.39 3.68
N ALA A 647 -13.50 2.39 3.91
CA ALA A 647 -13.46 3.58 3.06
C ALA A 647 -12.68 3.25 1.76
N PRO A 648 -13.15 3.74 0.60
CA PRO A 648 -12.45 3.56 -0.68
C PRO A 648 -11.04 4.16 -0.63
N ASN A 649 -10.09 3.45 -1.21
CA ASN A 649 -8.70 3.92 -1.30
C ASN A 649 -8.02 3.51 -2.62
N PRO A 650 -8.55 3.92 -3.79
CA PRO A 650 -7.99 3.53 -5.07
C PRO A 650 -6.64 4.21 -5.32
N SER A 651 -5.67 3.48 -5.88
CA SER A 651 -4.33 3.99 -6.18
C SER A 651 -4.18 4.28 -7.68
N PRO A 652 -3.40 5.30 -8.08
CA PRO A 652 -3.03 5.48 -9.48
C PRO A 652 -2.19 4.28 -9.98
N PRO A 653 -2.29 3.92 -11.26
CA PRO A 653 -1.50 2.81 -11.82
C PRO A 653 0.00 3.12 -11.74
N SER A 654 0.82 2.09 -11.51
CA SER A 654 2.28 2.23 -11.44
C SER A 654 2.87 2.76 -12.76
N HIS A 655 3.77 3.74 -12.70
CA HIS A 655 4.51 4.29 -13.85
C HIS A 655 5.55 3.28 -14.39
N HIS A 656 5.10 2.22 -15.04
CA HIS A 656 5.96 1.32 -15.81
C HIS A 656 5.49 1.31 -17.26
N ALA A 657 6.43 1.30 -18.22
CA ALA A 657 6.12 1.13 -19.63
C ALA A 657 5.37 -0.20 -19.83
N ALA A 658 4.07 -0.12 -20.06
CA ALA A 658 3.24 -1.29 -20.33
C ALA A 658 3.51 -1.77 -21.76
N LEU A 659 4.44 -2.72 -21.93
CA LEU A 659 4.55 -3.46 -23.17
C LEU A 659 3.45 -4.52 -23.19
N MET A 660 2.41 -4.28 -24.00
CA MET A 660 1.39 -5.29 -24.26
C MET A 660 1.98 -6.34 -25.20
N GLU A 661 2.57 -7.40 -24.64
CA GLU A 661 2.98 -8.57 -25.41
C GLU A 661 1.74 -9.26 -25.98
N GLY A 662 1.41 -8.98 -27.23
CA GLY A 662 0.71 -9.95 -28.06
C GLY A 662 1.60 -11.18 -28.15
N THR A 663 1.04 -12.36 -27.82
CA THR A 663 1.71 -13.63 -28.11
C THR A 663 2.10 -13.64 -29.58
N ALA A 664 3.38 -13.44 -29.86
CA ALA A 664 3.95 -13.68 -31.18
C ALA A 664 3.86 -15.19 -31.44
N GLY A 665 2.71 -15.62 -31.99
CA GLY A 665 2.55 -16.94 -32.57
C GLY A 665 3.50 -17.06 -33.77
N GLY A 666 4.39 -18.05 -33.70
CA GLY A 666 5.08 -18.57 -34.88
C GLY A 666 4.19 -19.52 -35.69
#